data_AF-A0AAW3X2E3-F1
#
_entry.id   AF-A0AAW3X2E3-F1
#
_cell.length_a   1.000
_cell.length_b   1.000
_cell.length_c   1.000
_cell.angle_alpha   90.00
_cell.angle_beta   90.00
_cell.angle_gamma   90.00
#
_symmetry.space_group_name_H-M   'P 1'
#
loop_
_entity.id
_entity.type
_entity.pdbx_description
1 polymer ?
#
loop_
_entity_poly.entity_id
_entity_poly.type
_entity_poly.pdbx_seq_one_letter_code
_entity_poly.pdbx_strand_id
1 'polypeptide(L)'
;MPKEHILVCLSSSPSNERIVRMAGKMAQAFCASLTALYVQTPGDADMNAEDTVRLQANMRLGQQLGAEIVTTHGEDVATQIAEYVRLSDVTKIVIGRSGVQRRHFWSESTLTEQLITLAPEVDIYIIPDVEAYKNCRRNQPLTIRPAFPTARELLLTIGILAVTTVIGWIFLRLSFANDNIIMVYLLGVLLTSTFTSGYTCGVLSAFLSVLLFNYFLTEPRLSLAAYGSKYPITFAVMFAAALLTSTLAAKLKAHAQLSARDAYRTKLLFDMNRQLQKAETPEEVYRMTATQIQKLMQRDVLIYPAQGNALLDGNIYPADGSSPYSIPDTDREQNVVQWVWQNRKRAGATTQNFPKAKRLYLAIRTGQQIYGVVGIPMEKQTQPDAFTSSVLFSILGECSLALDNLRNAREKEEAAVLAKNEQLRANLLRSISHDLRTPLTSISGNADTLLHSYDVLDEETRKQIFTDIYDDAQWLTGLVENLLSITKIVDGSVKLHLSDQVVDDIISEALRHIDRRAAEHHIAVDCGDVLLLARMDAGLIMQVLINLVNNAVKYTPVGSNIRITAIPRENMAEICVSDNGPGIPNELKEHVFEMFFTGGNPIGDSRRSLGLGLTLCQTIVHAHHGEMTLKDNSPHGCIFSFTIPLSEVNLNE
;
A
#
# COMPACT_ATOMS: atom_id res chain seq x y z
N MET A 1 25.18 8.73 -0.83
CA MET A 1 25.20 8.95 -2.29
C MET A 1 24.38 7.84 -2.92
N PRO A 2 23.34 8.12 -3.72
CA PRO A 2 22.66 7.06 -4.46
C PRO A 2 23.68 6.34 -5.36
N LYS A 3 23.71 5.02 -5.29
CA LYS A 3 24.66 4.21 -6.05
C LYS A 3 24.20 4.22 -7.51
N GLU A 4 24.88 4.98 -8.36
CA GLU A 4 24.52 5.06 -9.78
C GLU A 4 24.64 3.68 -10.43
N HIS A 5 23.75 3.42 -11.39
CA HIS A 5 23.72 2.18 -12.16
C HIS A 5 23.66 2.52 -13.64
N ILE A 6 24.73 2.15 -14.36
CA ILE A 6 24.92 2.41 -15.77
C ILE A 6 24.56 1.16 -16.56
N LEU A 7 23.67 1.33 -17.55
CA LEU A 7 23.30 0.31 -18.50
C LEU A 7 23.94 0.58 -19.86
N VAL A 8 24.62 -0.40 -20.43
CA VAL A 8 25.07 -0.37 -21.82
C VAL A 8 24.34 -1.43 -22.63
N CYS A 9 23.84 -1.07 -23.80
CA CYS A 9 23.18 -2.01 -24.70
C CYS A 9 24.20 -2.68 -25.61
N LEU A 10 24.26 -4.01 -25.58
CA LEU A 10 25.14 -4.81 -26.43
C LEU A 10 24.50 -5.05 -27.80
N SER A 11 25.30 -4.94 -28.85
CA SER A 11 24.88 -5.26 -30.22
C SER A 11 26.04 -5.81 -31.04
N SER A 12 25.73 -6.40 -32.19
CA SER A 12 26.70 -6.85 -33.19
C SER A 12 27.35 -5.70 -33.99
N SER A 13 26.94 -4.45 -33.73
CA SER A 13 27.48 -3.28 -34.42
C SER A 13 28.98 -3.11 -34.15
N PRO A 14 29.80 -2.79 -35.17
CA PRO A 14 31.23 -2.50 -34.97
C PRO A 14 31.47 -1.33 -34.02
N SER A 15 30.51 -0.42 -33.89
CA SER A 15 30.58 0.72 -32.98
C SER A 15 30.32 0.39 -31.52
N ASN A 16 29.75 -0.79 -31.23
CA ASN A 16 29.38 -1.21 -29.89
C ASN A 16 30.59 -1.39 -28.97
N GLU A 17 31.74 -1.79 -29.52
CA GLU A 17 32.99 -1.91 -28.77
C GLU A 17 33.37 -0.58 -28.09
N ARG A 18 33.30 0.53 -28.84
CA ARG A 18 33.61 1.86 -28.32
C ARG A 18 32.61 2.32 -27.26
N ILE A 19 31.34 1.97 -27.44
CA ILE A 19 30.24 2.31 -26.52
C ILE A 19 30.46 1.57 -25.19
N VAL A 20 30.76 0.27 -25.24
CA VAL A 20 31.06 -0.56 -24.06
C VAL A 20 32.29 -0.05 -23.31
N ARG A 21 33.38 0.32 -24.01
CA ARG A 21 34.56 0.93 -23.37
C ARG A 21 34.25 2.25 -22.68
N MET A 22 33.42 3.09 -23.30
CA MET A 22 33.03 4.37 -22.71
C MET A 22 32.12 4.19 -21.50
N ALA A 23 31.17 3.24 -21.56
CA ALA A 23 30.33 2.88 -20.42
C ALA A 23 31.19 2.35 -19.26
N GLY A 24 32.22 1.55 -19.54
CA GLY A 24 33.22 1.11 -18.55
C GLY A 24 33.96 2.28 -17.89
N LYS A 25 34.47 3.23 -18.68
CA LYS A 25 35.11 4.45 -18.15
C LYS A 25 34.15 5.30 -17.31
N MET A 26 32.90 5.40 -17.75
CA MET A 26 31.85 6.12 -17.04
C MET A 26 31.56 5.45 -15.69
N ALA A 27 31.42 4.11 -15.68
CA ALA A 27 31.20 3.35 -14.46
C ALA A 27 32.34 3.52 -13.45
N GLN A 28 33.59 3.53 -13.93
CA GLN A 28 34.76 3.82 -13.09
C GLN A 28 34.78 5.25 -12.56
N ALA A 29 34.42 6.25 -13.39
CA ALA A 29 34.40 7.65 -12.98
C ALA A 29 33.32 7.98 -11.95
N PHE A 30 32.14 7.35 -12.07
CA PHE A 30 31.02 7.54 -11.15
C PHE A 30 31.00 6.55 -9.97
N CYS A 31 31.99 5.64 -9.88
CA CYS A 31 31.96 4.49 -8.95
C CYS A 31 30.62 3.72 -9.01
N ALA A 32 30.07 3.60 -10.21
CA ALA A 32 28.74 3.07 -10.49
C ALA A 32 28.79 1.57 -10.80
N SER A 33 27.67 0.89 -10.58
CA SER A 33 27.50 -0.48 -11.11
C SER A 33 27.29 -0.44 -12.63
N LEU A 34 27.81 -1.44 -13.34
CA LEU A 34 27.71 -1.53 -14.80
C LEU A 34 26.98 -2.81 -15.20
N THR A 35 25.91 -2.67 -15.98
CA THR A 35 25.22 -3.79 -16.62
C THR A 35 25.34 -3.66 -18.13
N ALA A 36 25.66 -4.76 -18.81
CA ALA A 36 25.61 -4.86 -20.25
C ALA A 36 24.42 -5.74 -20.68
N LEU A 37 23.41 -5.12 -21.29
CA LEU A 37 22.16 -5.76 -21.68
C LEU A 37 22.17 -6.11 -23.17
N TYR A 38 21.95 -7.38 -23.49
CA TYR A 38 21.68 -7.85 -24.85
C TYR A 38 20.20 -8.23 -24.97
N VAL A 39 19.48 -7.62 -25.91
CA VAL A 39 18.11 -8.00 -26.23
C VAL A 39 18.15 -8.91 -27.46
N GLN A 40 17.82 -10.17 -27.27
CA GLN A 40 17.74 -11.15 -28.34
C GLN A 40 16.36 -11.07 -29.01
N THR A 41 16.35 -10.79 -30.31
CA THR A 41 15.14 -10.72 -31.13
C THR A 41 14.91 -12.05 -31.85
N PRO A 42 13.66 -12.40 -32.23
CA PRO A 42 13.38 -13.63 -32.98
C PRO A 42 14.11 -13.70 -34.34
N GLY A 43 14.51 -12.56 -34.90
CA GLY A 43 15.32 -12.47 -36.13
C GLY A 43 16.81 -12.79 -35.94
N ASP A 44 17.31 -12.83 -34.71
CA ASP A 44 18.72 -13.10 -34.42
C ASP A 44 19.12 -14.58 -34.64
N ALA A 45 18.14 -15.48 -34.81
CA ALA A 45 18.40 -16.87 -35.19
C ALA A 45 19.04 -16.99 -36.58
N ASP A 46 18.88 -15.98 -37.43
CA ASP A 46 19.44 -15.87 -38.79
C ASP A 46 20.69 -14.96 -38.85
N MET A 47 21.31 -14.62 -37.71
CA MET A 47 22.51 -13.76 -37.68
C MET A 47 23.69 -14.37 -38.46
N ASN A 48 24.38 -13.54 -39.24
CA ASN A 48 25.61 -13.95 -39.92
C ASN A 48 26.67 -14.41 -38.90
N ALA A 49 27.50 -15.37 -39.30
CA ALA A 49 28.58 -15.90 -38.45
C ALA A 49 29.53 -14.79 -37.96
N GLU A 50 29.83 -13.79 -38.80
CA GLU A 50 30.65 -12.64 -38.39
C GLU A 50 30.01 -11.77 -37.32
N ASP A 51 28.71 -11.50 -37.42
CA ASP A 51 27.98 -10.65 -36.47
C ASP A 51 27.85 -11.34 -35.10
N THR A 52 27.73 -12.68 -35.11
CA THR A 52 27.73 -13.51 -33.90
C THR A 52 29.10 -13.45 -33.20
N VAL A 53 30.20 -13.56 -33.94
CA VAL A 53 31.56 -13.42 -33.39
C VAL A 53 31.80 -12.03 -32.80
N ARG A 54 31.33 -10.97 -33.47
CA ARG A 54 31.42 -9.58 -32.96
C ARG A 54 30.62 -9.38 -31.69
N LEU A 55 29.39 -9.89 -31.63
CA LEU A 55 28.56 -9.81 -30.43
C LEU A 55 29.23 -10.52 -29.24
N GLN A 56 29.78 -11.72 -29.46
CA GLN A 56 30.51 -12.45 -28.43
C GLN A 56 31.76 -11.70 -27.95
N ALA A 57 32.49 -11.04 -28.87
CA ALA A 57 33.62 -10.19 -28.50
C ALA A 57 33.19 -8.99 -27.63
N ASN A 58 32.07 -8.34 -27.97
CA ASN A 58 31.51 -7.24 -27.19
C ASN A 58 31.03 -7.68 -25.80
N MET A 59 30.41 -8.87 -25.69
CA MET A 59 30.04 -9.47 -24.40
C MET A 59 31.26 -9.73 -23.52
N ARG A 60 32.33 -10.31 -24.08
CA ARG A 60 33.59 -10.55 -23.35
C ARG A 60 34.23 -9.25 -22.89
N LEU A 61 34.21 -8.22 -23.73
CA LEU A 61 34.72 -6.90 -23.39
C LEU A 61 33.93 -6.27 -22.23
N GLY A 62 32.60 -6.40 -22.24
CA GLY A 62 31.76 -5.98 -21.12
C GLY A 62 32.16 -6.65 -19.81
N GLN A 63 32.34 -7.99 -19.83
CA GLN A 63 32.79 -8.75 -18.66
C GLN A 63 34.16 -8.29 -18.15
N GLN A 64 35.12 -8.06 -19.05
CA GLN A 64 36.46 -7.57 -18.69
C GLN A 64 36.43 -6.19 -18.02
N LEU A 65 35.45 -5.36 -18.37
CA LEU A 65 35.23 -4.04 -17.78
C LEU A 65 34.42 -4.10 -16.47
N GLY A 66 34.10 -5.30 -15.97
CA GLY A 66 33.32 -5.50 -14.76
C GLY A 66 31.81 -5.34 -14.95
N ALA A 67 31.32 -5.39 -16.19
CA ALA A 67 29.89 -5.36 -16.48
C ALA A 67 29.24 -6.72 -16.21
N GLU A 68 28.07 -6.70 -15.58
CA GLU A 68 27.18 -7.86 -15.50
C GLU A 68 26.46 -8.05 -16.84
N ILE A 69 26.59 -9.22 -17.46
CA ILE A 69 25.95 -9.51 -18.74
C ILE A 69 24.53 -10.02 -18.49
N VAL A 70 23.54 -9.29 -18.99
CA VAL A 70 22.13 -9.68 -18.91
C VAL A 70 21.60 -9.87 -20.31
N THR A 71 20.90 -10.98 -20.54
CA THR A 71 20.21 -11.25 -21.80
C THR A 71 18.71 -11.24 -21.56
N THR A 72 17.99 -10.46 -22.36
CA THR A 72 16.52 -10.44 -22.41
C THR A 72 16.06 -10.82 -23.81
N HIS A 73 14.83 -11.31 -23.94
CA HIS A 73 14.28 -11.73 -25.22
C HIS A 73 13.02 -10.92 -25.51
N GLY A 74 12.90 -10.37 -26.72
CA GLY A 74 11.70 -9.63 -27.11
C GLY A 74 11.73 -9.14 -28.56
N GLU A 75 10.54 -8.87 -29.11
CA GLU A 75 10.38 -8.35 -30.47
C GLU A 75 10.72 -6.86 -30.56
N ASP A 76 10.40 -6.08 -29.52
CA ASP A 76 10.73 -4.65 -29.44
C ASP A 76 11.88 -4.41 -28.46
N VAL A 77 13.04 -4.05 -29.02
CA VAL A 77 14.28 -3.77 -28.28
C VAL A 77 14.10 -2.57 -27.34
N ALA A 78 13.38 -1.52 -27.74
CA ALA A 78 13.21 -0.31 -26.94
C ALA A 78 12.36 -0.58 -25.70
N THR A 79 11.25 -1.31 -25.86
CA THR A 79 10.39 -1.72 -24.75
C THR A 79 11.14 -2.59 -23.75
N GLN A 80 11.91 -3.57 -24.22
CA GLN A 80 12.65 -4.47 -23.34
C GLN A 80 13.75 -3.75 -22.55
N ILE A 81 14.46 -2.81 -23.17
CA ILE A 81 15.42 -1.96 -22.46
C ILE A 81 14.70 -1.12 -21.41
N ALA A 82 13.58 -0.47 -21.76
CA ALA A 82 12.83 0.36 -20.82
C ALA A 82 12.24 -0.43 -19.64
N GLU A 83 11.77 -1.66 -19.87
CA GLU A 83 11.33 -2.58 -18.82
C GLU A 83 12.48 -2.96 -17.89
N TYR A 84 13.64 -3.34 -18.46
CA TYR A 84 14.81 -3.67 -17.66
C TYR A 84 15.27 -2.49 -16.80
N VAL A 85 15.23 -1.28 -17.35
CA VAL A 85 15.60 -0.03 -16.68
C VAL A 85 14.71 0.22 -15.45
N ARG A 86 13.38 0.08 -15.60
CA ARG A 86 12.43 0.19 -14.48
C ARG A 86 12.65 -0.88 -13.42
N LEU A 87 13.04 -2.08 -13.84
CA LEU A 87 13.28 -3.22 -12.95
C LEU A 87 14.65 -3.21 -12.30
N SER A 88 15.61 -2.41 -12.74
CA SER A 88 16.99 -2.53 -12.23
C SER A 88 17.51 -1.23 -11.66
N ASP A 89 16.63 -0.25 -11.40
CA ASP A 89 16.95 1.07 -10.88
C ASP A 89 18.12 1.72 -11.65
N VAL A 90 18.12 1.55 -12.97
CA VAL A 90 19.16 2.09 -13.86
C VAL A 90 19.02 3.61 -13.91
N THR A 91 20.09 4.31 -13.57
CA THR A 91 20.11 5.78 -13.53
C THR A 91 20.61 6.38 -14.84
N LYS A 92 21.44 5.65 -15.59
CA LYS A 92 22.04 6.14 -16.85
C LYS A 92 22.08 5.05 -17.90
N ILE A 93 21.72 5.38 -19.14
CA ILE A 93 21.79 4.48 -20.30
C ILE A 93 22.84 5.03 -21.27
N VAL A 94 23.81 4.21 -21.63
CA VAL A 94 24.83 4.54 -22.63
C VAL A 94 24.49 3.82 -23.92
N ILE A 95 24.20 4.59 -24.96
CA ILE A 95 23.80 4.08 -26.27
C ILE A 95 24.57 4.78 -27.39
N GLY A 96 24.82 4.06 -28.48
CA GLY A 96 25.38 4.64 -29.69
C GLY A 96 24.35 5.43 -30.46
N ARG A 97 24.80 6.45 -31.19
CA ARG A 97 23.94 7.07 -32.21
C ARG A 97 23.69 6.05 -33.33
N SER A 98 22.45 5.58 -33.46
CA SER A 98 22.04 4.76 -34.61
C SER A 98 22.20 5.57 -35.90
N GLY A 99 22.95 5.05 -36.87
CA GLY A 99 23.25 5.74 -38.14
C GLY A 99 22.05 5.98 -39.06
N VAL A 100 20.84 5.61 -38.64
CA VAL A 100 19.59 5.86 -39.37
C VAL A 100 19.14 7.30 -39.09
N GLN A 101 19.67 8.23 -39.89
CA GLN A 101 19.14 9.59 -39.94
C GLN A 101 17.74 9.54 -40.57
N ARG A 102 16.77 10.24 -39.95
CA ARG A 102 15.41 10.44 -40.50
C ARG A 102 15.52 11.01 -41.92
N ARG A 103 15.43 10.16 -42.95
CA ARG A 103 15.51 10.60 -44.36
C ARG A 103 14.17 11.11 -44.89
N HIS A 104 13.05 10.71 -44.26
CA HIS A 104 11.69 11.13 -44.60
C HIS A 104 10.79 11.20 -43.36
N PHE A 105 9.70 11.97 -43.45
CA PHE A 105 8.64 12.09 -42.43
C PHE A 105 8.00 10.74 -42.03
N TRP A 106 8.16 9.71 -42.85
CA TRP A 106 7.61 8.35 -42.69
C TRP A 106 8.61 7.33 -42.10
N SER A 107 9.81 7.75 -41.70
CA SER A 107 10.80 6.87 -41.06
C SER A 107 10.33 6.47 -39.67
N GLU A 108 10.51 5.19 -39.31
CA GLU A 108 10.32 4.71 -37.94
C GLU A 108 11.14 5.55 -36.95
N SER A 109 10.60 5.70 -35.74
CA SER A 109 11.29 6.41 -34.66
C SER A 109 12.59 5.68 -34.32
N THR A 110 13.64 6.44 -34.08
CA THR A 110 14.93 5.87 -33.69
C THR A 110 14.81 5.23 -32.31
N LEU A 111 15.60 4.17 -32.05
CA LEU A 111 15.69 3.52 -30.73
C LEU A 111 15.90 4.56 -29.61
N THR A 112 16.68 5.61 -29.87
CA THR A 112 16.87 6.74 -28.95
C THR A 112 15.59 7.52 -28.67
N GLU A 113 14.77 7.82 -29.67
CA GLU A 113 13.49 8.54 -29.50
C GLU A 113 12.46 7.67 -28.75
N GLN A 114 12.41 6.38 -29.05
CA GLN A 114 11.54 5.44 -28.33
C GLN A 114 11.94 5.32 -26.85
N LEU A 115 13.24 5.24 -26.55
CA LEU A 115 13.73 5.18 -25.17
C LEU A 115 13.45 6.46 -24.38
N ILE A 116 13.61 7.64 -24.99
CA ILE A 116 13.25 8.92 -24.36
C ILE A 116 11.76 8.94 -23.98
N THR A 117 10.91 8.36 -24.82
CA THR A 117 9.45 8.30 -24.57
C THR A 117 9.09 7.28 -23.49
N LEU A 118 9.73 6.10 -23.52
CA LEU A 118 9.40 4.98 -22.64
C LEU A 118 10.03 5.10 -21.25
N ALA A 119 11.20 5.72 -21.12
CA ALA A 119 11.93 5.87 -19.87
C ALA A 119 12.42 7.33 -19.68
N PRO A 120 11.51 8.28 -19.43
CA PRO A 120 11.86 9.71 -19.32
C PRO A 120 12.67 10.06 -18.06
N GLU A 121 12.69 9.18 -17.05
CA GLU A 121 13.33 9.42 -15.76
C GLU A 121 14.83 9.09 -15.73
N VAL A 122 15.39 8.63 -16.87
CA VAL A 122 16.76 8.08 -16.94
C VAL A 122 17.62 8.87 -17.90
N ASP A 123 18.86 9.18 -17.50
CA ASP A 123 19.77 9.95 -18.35
C ASP A 123 20.30 9.11 -19.51
N ILE A 124 19.99 9.50 -20.75
CA ILE A 124 20.45 8.81 -21.95
C ILE A 124 21.69 9.51 -22.52
N TYR A 125 22.84 8.85 -22.45
CA TYR A 125 24.11 9.30 -23.00
C TYR A 125 24.33 8.70 -24.39
N ILE A 126 24.28 9.57 -25.41
CA ILE A 126 24.47 9.19 -26.81
C ILE A 126 25.93 9.39 -27.20
N ILE A 127 26.62 8.30 -27.54
CA ILE A 127 28.00 8.36 -28.01
C ILE A 127 27.99 8.58 -29.54
N PRO A 128 28.59 9.67 -30.03
CA PRO A 128 28.69 9.93 -31.46
C PRO A 128 29.66 8.95 -32.11
N ASP A 129 29.22 8.34 -33.20
CA ASP A 129 30.04 7.46 -34.01
C ASP A 129 30.28 8.08 -35.40
N VAL A 130 31.56 8.31 -35.71
CA VAL A 130 32.01 8.93 -36.97
C VAL A 130 32.35 7.85 -38.01
N GLU A 131 32.60 6.61 -37.59
CA GLU A 131 33.00 5.50 -38.48
C GLU A 131 31.81 4.74 -39.08
N ALA A 132 30.69 4.60 -38.34
CA ALA A 132 29.43 4.10 -38.91
C ALA A 132 28.92 4.96 -40.07
N TYR A 133 29.25 6.26 -40.11
CA TYR A 133 28.84 7.16 -41.19
C TYR A 133 29.48 6.79 -42.54
N LYS A 134 30.67 6.17 -42.54
CA LYS A 134 31.37 5.73 -43.76
C LYS A 134 30.98 4.32 -44.21
N ASN A 135 30.76 3.40 -43.27
CA ASN A 135 30.46 2.00 -43.60
C ASN A 135 28.97 1.73 -43.92
N CYS A 136 28.01 2.49 -43.37
CA CYS A 136 26.59 2.36 -43.76
C CYS A 136 26.29 2.78 -45.20
N ARG A 137 27.22 3.45 -45.90
CA ARG A 137 27.04 3.85 -47.30
C ARG A 137 27.41 2.74 -48.29
N ARG A 138 28.03 1.66 -47.83
CA ARG A 138 28.51 0.55 -48.68
C ARG A 138 27.82 -0.75 -48.26
N ASN A 139 26.76 -1.06 -48.98
CA ASN A 139 26.11 -2.37 -49.09
C ASN A 139 25.39 -2.90 -47.84
N GLN A 140 24.06 -2.72 -47.82
CA GLN A 140 23.09 -3.83 -47.88
C GLN A 140 21.67 -3.21 -47.93
N PRO A 141 20.84 -3.50 -48.95
CA PRO A 141 19.43 -3.19 -48.83
C PRO A 141 18.90 -3.97 -47.62
N LEU A 142 18.23 -3.27 -46.69
CA LEU A 142 17.39 -3.91 -45.68
C LEU A 142 16.44 -4.85 -46.42
N THR A 143 16.77 -6.13 -46.41
CA THR A 143 15.89 -7.18 -46.91
C THR A 143 14.84 -7.34 -45.82
N ILE A 144 13.77 -6.55 -45.93
CA ILE A 144 12.48 -6.90 -45.35
C ILE A 144 12.17 -8.27 -45.92
N ARG A 145 12.47 -9.36 -45.20
CA ARG A 145 12.06 -10.69 -45.64
C ARG A 145 10.54 -10.68 -45.63
N PRO A 146 9.87 -10.75 -46.80
CA PRO A 146 8.42 -10.84 -46.81
C PRO A 146 8.06 -12.16 -46.14
N ALA A 147 7.27 -12.12 -45.07
CA ALA A 147 6.65 -13.33 -44.55
C ALA A 147 5.88 -13.99 -45.70
N PHE A 148 6.32 -15.18 -46.11
CA PHE A 148 5.68 -15.90 -47.18
C PHE A 148 4.24 -16.21 -46.74
N PRO A 149 3.25 -15.87 -47.56
CA PRO A 149 1.85 -16.04 -47.18
C PRO A 149 1.52 -17.52 -47.02
N THR A 150 0.82 -17.85 -45.94
CA THR A 150 0.35 -19.21 -45.67
C THR A 150 -0.53 -19.68 -46.83
N ALA A 151 -0.47 -20.95 -47.23
CA ALA A 151 -1.28 -21.49 -48.34
C ALA A 151 -2.80 -21.20 -48.17
N ARG A 152 -3.28 -21.20 -46.92
CA ARG A 152 -4.67 -20.81 -46.57
C ARG A 152 -4.98 -19.35 -46.93
N GLU A 153 -4.03 -18.45 -46.68
CA GLU A 153 -4.17 -17.03 -46.96
C GLU A 153 -4.21 -16.76 -48.46
N LEU A 154 -3.34 -17.42 -49.24
CA LEU A 154 -3.36 -17.35 -50.70
C LEU A 154 -4.67 -17.88 -51.30
N LEU A 155 -5.22 -18.98 -50.76
CA LEU A 155 -6.49 -19.51 -51.24
C LEU A 155 -7.64 -18.52 -50.94
N LEU A 156 -7.61 -17.91 -49.76
CA LEU A 156 -8.59 -16.91 -49.35
C LEU A 156 -8.51 -15.63 -50.21
N THR A 157 -7.31 -15.15 -50.54
CA THR A 157 -7.13 -13.97 -51.42
C THR A 157 -7.63 -14.24 -52.83
N ILE A 158 -7.33 -15.42 -53.40
CA ILE A 158 -7.85 -15.85 -54.71
C ILE A 158 -9.38 -15.94 -54.68
N GLY A 159 -9.95 -16.50 -53.60
CA GLY A 159 -11.39 -16.61 -53.42
C GLY A 159 -12.10 -15.25 -53.41
N ILE A 160 -11.59 -14.28 -52.63
CA ILE A 160 -12.15 -12.93 -52.58
C ILE A 160 -12.06 -12.24 -53.94
N LEU A 161 -10.91 -12.34 -54.62
CA LEU A 161 -10.73 -11.73 -55.93
C LEU A 161 -11.65 -12.36 -56.98
N ALA A 162 -11.82 -13.68 -56.99
CA ALA A 162 -12.76 -14.35 -57.89
C ALA A 162 -14.20 -13.86 -57.68
N VAL A 163 -14.64 -13.72 -56.43
CA VAL A 163 -15.95 -13.15 -56.10
C VAL A 163 -16.08 -11.72 -56.62
N THR A 164 -15.05 -10.89 -56.42
CA THR A 164 -15.08 -9.50 -56.93
C THR A 164 -15.12 -9.42 -58.46
N THR A 165 -14.45 -10.32 -59.15
CA THR A 165 -14.50 -10.41 -60.63
C THR A 165 -15.88 -10.86 -61.11
N VAL A 166 -16.52 -11.82 -60.44
CA VAL A 166 -17.89 -12.24 -60.77
C VAL A 166 -18.89 -11.09 -60.58
N ILE A 167 -18.78 -10.36 -59.47
CA ILE A 167 -19.63 -9.17 -59.21
C ILE A 167 -19.37 -8.09 -60.28
N GLY A 168 -18.10 -7.82 -60.61
CA GLY A 168 -17.74 -6.87 -61.67
C GLY A 168 -18.30 -7.27 -63.04
N TRP A 169 -18.32 -8.56 -63.36
CA TRP A 169 -18.90 -9.08 -64.59
C TRP A 169 -20.44 -8.94 -64.63
N ILE A 170 -21.12 -9.17 -63.51
CA ILE A 170 -22.56 -8.92 -63.37
C ILE A 170 -22.87 -7.43 -63.54
N PHE A 171 -22.06 -6.54 -62.97
CA PHE A 171 -22.26 -5.09 -63.10
C PHE A 171 -22.09 -4.63 -64.55
N LEU A 172 -21.17 -5.24 -65.28
CA LEU A 172 -20.97 -4.99 -66.70
C LEU A 172 -22.15 -5.49 -67.56
N ARG A 173 -22.79 -6.61 -67.18
CA ARG A 173 -24.04 -7.10 -67.80
C ARG A 173 -25.23 -6.17 -67.58
N LEU A 174 -25.25 -5.47 -66.45
CA LEU A 174 -26.32 -4.53 -66.06
C LEU A 174 -26.08 -3.10 -66.57
N SER A 175 -25.04 -2.88 -67.39
CA SER A 175 -24.69 -1.57 -67.98
C SER A 175 -24.39 -0.46 -66.95
N PHE A 176 -23.86 -0.81 -65.77
CA PHE A 176 -23.33 0.18 -64.84
C PHE A 176 -22.06 0.84 -65.39
N ALA A 177 -21.78 2.08 -64.95
CA ALA A 177 -20.56 2.79 -65.32
C ALA A 177 -19.29 2.04 -64.87
N ASN A 178 -18.26 2.02 -65.71
CA ASN A 178 -16.97 1.37 -65.43
C ASN A 178 -16.31 1.89 -64.13
N ASP A 179 -16.62 3.13 -63.73
CA ASP A 179 -16.11 3.74 -62.50
C ASP A 179 -16.60 3.01 -61.22
N ASN A 180 -17.83 2.49 -61.22
CA ASN A 180 -18.38 1.73 -60.09
C ASN A 180 -17.69 0.36 -59.94
N ILE A 181 -17.24 -0.22 -61.05
CA ILE A 181 -16.54 -1.51 -61.06
C ILE A 181 -15.16 -1.38 -60.40
N ILE A 182 -14.45 -0.26 -60.63
CA ILE A 182 -13.18 0.04 -59.96
C ILE A 182 -13.37 0.06 -58.43
N MET A 183 -14.47 0.65 -57.94
CA MET A 183 -14.78 0.65 -56.51
C MET A 183 -14.99 -0.76 -55.94
N VAL A 184 -15.60 -1.68 -56.70
CA VAL A 184 -15.76 -3.09 -56.28
C VAL A 184 -14.42 -3.79 -56.10
N TYR A 185 -13.45 -3.54 -57.00
CA TYR A 185 -12.10 -4.10 -56.85
C TYR A 185 -11.34 -3.48 -55.68
N LEU A 186 -11.46 -2.17 -55.45
CA LEU A 186 -10.87 -1.51 -54.27
C LEU A 186 -11.46 -2.09 -52.97
N LEU A 187 -12.77 -2.35 -52.93
CA LEU A 187 -13.42 -3.02 -51.81
C LEU A 187 -12.93 -4.47 -51.63
N GLY A 188 -12.74 -5.21 -52.72
CA GLY A 188 -12.17 -6.55 -52.71
C GLY A 188 -10.76 -6.62 -52.12
N VAL A 189 -9.89 -5.68 -52.51
CA VAL A 189 -8.53 -5.57 -51.96
C VAL A 189 -8.58 -5.19 -50.47
N LEU A 190 -9.48 -4.29 -50.06
CA LEU A 190 -9.67 -3.94 -48.66
C LEU A 190 -10.09 -5.16 -47.82
N LEU A 191 -11.08 -5.93 -48.26
CA LEU A 191 -11.52 -7.15 -47.58
C LEU A 191 -10.40 -8.20 -47.52
N THR A 192 -9.62 -8.32 -48.59
CA THR A 192 -8.47 -9.22 -48.62
C THR A 192 -7.43 -8.82 -47.56
N SER A 193 -7.19 -7.52 -47.38
CA SER A 193 -6.29 -7.01 -46.34
C SER A 193 -6.83 -7.19 -44.91
N THR A 194 -8.15 -7.08 -44.68
CA THR A 194 -8.73 -7.28 -43.34
C THR A 194 -8.71 -8.76 -42.92
N PHE A 195 -9.06 -9.68 -43.82
CA PHE A 195 -9.13 -11.10 -43.52
C PHE A 195 -7.77 -11.81 -43.52
N THR A 196 -6.76 -11.22 -44.15
CA THR A 196 -5.41 -11.82 -44.24
C THR A 196 -4.46 -11.22 -43.21
N SER A 197 -3.43 -11.97 -42.81
CA SER A 197 -2.45 -11.57 -41.80
C SER A 197 -1.28 -10.76 -42.36
N GLY A 198 -0.99 -10.93 -43.66
CA GLY A 198 0.23 -10.43 -44.29
C GLY A 198 0.05 -9.16 -45.14
N TYR A 199 0.96 -8.21 -44.96
CA TYR A 199 1.20 -7.09 -45.89
C TYR A 199 1.42 -7.57 -47.33
N THR A 200 2.12 -8.69 -47.48
CA THR A 200 2.46 -9.33 -48.75
C THR A 200 1.21 -9.75 -49.54
N CYS A 201 0.20 -10.30 -48.88
CA CYS A 201 -1.09 -10.65 -49.48
C CYS A 201 -1.86 -9.42 -49.98
N GLY A 202 -1.82 -8.30 -49.24
CA GLY A 202 -2.45 -7.05 -49.66
C GLY A 202 -1.83 -6.46 -50.92
N VAL A 203 -0.49 -6.45 -50.99
CA VAL A 203 0.25 -5.99 -52.18
C VAL A 203 0.02 -6.91 -53.38
N LEU A 204 0.06 -8.24 -53.17
CA LEU A 204 -0.20 -9.21 -54.22
C LEU A 204 -1.64 -9.11 -54.73
N SER A 205 -2.60 -8.87 -53.84
CA SER A 205 -4.00 -8.62 -54.20
C SER A 205 -4.19 -7.32 -54.98
N ALA A 206 -3.48 -6.24 -54.63
CA ALA A 206 -3.52 -4.97 -55.36
C ALA A 206 -2.94 -5.07 -56.78
N PHE A 207 -1.89 -5.87 -56.95
CA PHE A 207 -1.34 -6.17 -58.28
C PHE A 207 -2.28 -7.04 -59.10
N LEU A 208 -2.78 -8.12 -58.50
CA LEU A 208 -3.66 -9.08 -59.18
C LEU A 208 -5.03 -8.46 -59.52
N SER A 209 -5.54 -7.53 -58.70
CA SER A 209 -6.78 -6.80 -58.99
C SER A 209 -6.68 -5.96 -60.26
N VAL A 210 -5.55 -5.29 -60.49
CA VAL A 210 -5.30 -4.51 -61.73
C VAL A 210 -5.24 -5.43 -62.94
N LEU A 211 -4.56 -6.57 -62.80
CA LEU A 211 -4.43 -7.54 -63.88
C LEU A 211 -5.77 -8.17 -64.24
N LEU A 212 -6.56 -8.57 -63.24
CA LEU A 212 -7.91 -9.13 -63.44
C LEU A 212 -8.88 -8.10 -64.03
N PHE A 213 -8.83 -6.85 -63.55
CA PHE A 213 -9.65 -5.77 -64.10
C PHE A 213 -9.31 -5.49 -65.58
N ASN A 214 -8.02 -5.44 -65.93
CA ASN A 214 -7.58 -5.27 -67.33
C ASN A 214 -8.08 -6.44 -68.20
N TYR A 215 -7.83 -7.68 -67.76
CA TYR A 215 -8.12 -8.87 -68.55
C TYR A 215 -9.62 -9.10 -68.79
N PHE A 216 -10.48 -8.93 -67.78
CA PHE A 216 -11.90 -9.27 -67.90
C PHE A 216 -12.79 -8.10 -68.34
N LEU A 217 -12.42 -6.86 -68.00
CA LEU A 217 -13.35 -5.71 -68.04
C LEU A 217 -12.90 -4.57 -68.95
N THR A 218 -11.64 -4.55 -69.40
CA THR A 218 -11.14 -3.56 -70.37
C THR A 218 -11.31 -4.09 -71.81
N GLU A 219 -11.60 -3.20 -72.77
CA GLU A 219 -11.72 -3.57 -74.19
C GLU A 219 -10.36 -3.47 -74.92
N PRO A 220 -9.96 -4.47 -75.73
CA PRO A 220 -10.63 -5.75 -76.03
C PRO A 220 -10.57 -6.75 -74.85
N ARG A 221 -11.72 -7.36 -74.55
CA ARG A 221 -11.89 -8.29 -73.42
C ARG A 221 -11.08 -9.57 -73.65
N LEU A 222 -10.63 -10.20 -72.56
CA LEU A 222 -9.76 -11.39 -72.54
C LEU A 222 -8.38 -11.14 -73.17
N SER A 223 -7.96 -9.88 -73.25
CA SER A 223 -6.63 -9.46 -73.68
C SER A 223 -6.01 -8.55 -72.62
N LEU A 224 -4.69 -8.57 -72.51
CA LEU A 224 -3.94 -7.64 -71.67
C LEU A 224 -3.59 -6.33 -72.40
N ALA A 225 -3.95 -6.21 -73.68
CA ALA A 225 -3.65 -5.04 -74.49
C ALA A 225 -4.64 -3.90 -74.23
N ALA A 226 -4.19 -2.82 -73.60
CA ALA A 226 -4.98 -1.62 -73.34
C ALA A 226 -4.62 -0.51 -74.35
N TYR A 227 -5.47 -0.30 -75.37
CA TYR A 227 -5.19 0.61 -76.48
C TYR A 227 -5.62 2.08 -76.23
N GLY A 228 -6.35 2.36 -75.15
CA GLY A 228 -6.83 3.71 -74.83
C GLY A 228 -5.85 4.50 -73.94
N SER A 229 -5.60 5.77 -74.30
CA SER A 229 -4.73 6.70 -73.53
C SER A 229 -5.15 6.90 -72.07
N LYS A 230 -6.42 6.63 -71.73
CA LYS A 230 -6.97 6.78 -70.38
C LYS A 230 -6.63 5.59 -69.44
N TYR A 231 -6.48 4.38 -69.98
CA TYR A 231 -6.37 3.15 -69.16
C TYR A 231 -5.08 3.05 -68.34
N PRO A 232 -3.89 3.40 -68.85
CA PRO A 232 -2.66 3.37 -68.04
C PRO A 232 -2.74 4.26 -66.80
N ILE A 233 -3.38 5.43 -66.92
CA ILE A 233 -3.59 6.36 -65.80
C ILE A 233 -4.56 5.73 -64.79
N THR A 234 -5.68 5.16 -65.24
CA THR A 234 -6.64 4.46 -64.38
C THR A 234 -6.00 3.30 -63.63
N PHE A 235 -5.17 2.47 -64.28
CA PHE A 235 -4.47 1.37 -63.63
C PHE A 235 -3.47 1.85 -62.58
N ALA A 236 -2.72 2.92 -62.88
CA ALA A 236 -1.77 3.50 -61.92
C ALA A 236 -2.48 4.08 -60.69
N VAL A 237 -3.58 4.81 -60.89
CA VAL A 237 -4.39 5.39 -59.80
C VAL A 237 -5.06 4.28 -58.98
N MET A 238 -5.63 3.27 -59.64
CA MET A 238 -6.26 2.13 -58.95
C MET A 238 -5.23 1.32 -58.16
N PHE A 239 -4.05 1.06 -58.73
CA PHE A 239 -2.98 0.35 -58.02
C PHE A 239 -2.51 1.16 -56.80
N ALA A 240 -2.28 2.46 -56.95
CA ALA A 240 -1.89 3.34 -55.85
C ALA A 240 -2.97 3.37 -54.75
N ALA A 241 -4.25 3.50 -55.13
CA ALA A 241 -5.37 3.47 -54.19
C ALA A 241 -5.47 2.12 -53.47
N ALA A 242 -5.37 1.00 -54.19
CA ALA A 242 -5.38 -0.36 -53.64
C ALA A 242 -4.19 -0.65 -52.70
N LEU A 243 -3.01 -0.12 -53.03
CA LEU A 243 -1.82 -0.22 -52.18
C LEU A 243 -2.00 0.62 -50.91
N LEU A 244 -2.51 1.85 -51.03
CA LEU A 244 -2.79 2.71 -49.87
C LEU A 244 -3.85 2.08 -48.95
N THR A 245 -4.96 1.58 -49.49
CA THR A 245 -6.01 0.94 -48.68
C THR A 245 -5.52 -0.34 -48.02
N SER A 246 -4.76 -1.18 -48.72
CA SER A 246 -4.20 -2.40 -48.12
C SER A 246 -3.17 -2.11 -47.04
N THR A 247 -2.27 -1.13 -47.24
CA THR A 247 -1.27 -0.72 -46.23
C THR A 247 -1.94 -0.12 -44.98
N LEU A 248 -2.97 0.72 -45.17
CA LEU A 248 -3.70 1.35 -44.08
C LEU A 248 -4.46 0.31 -43.26
N ALA A 249 -5.14 -0.63 -43.91
CA ALA A 249 -5.86 -1.71 -43.24
C ALA A 249 -4.92 -2.61 -42.42
N ALA A 250 -3.74 -2.96 -42.96
CA ALA A 250 -2.74 -3.72 -42.23
C ALA A 250 -2.23 -2.97 -40.99
N LYS A 251 -1.95 -1.66 -41.12
CA LYS A 251 -1.53 -0.81 -39.99
C LYS A 251 -2.61 -0.65 -38.93
N LEU A 252 -3.87 -0.44 -39.34
CA LEU A 252 -5.00 -0.30 -38.43
C LEU A 252 -5.21 -1.60 -37.62
N LYS A 253 -5.08 -2.76 -38.28
CA LYS A 253 -5.16 -4.08 -37.63
C LYS A 253 -4.03 -4.30 -36.62
N ALA A 254 -2.80 -3.93 -36.97
CA ALA A 254 -1.66 -4.00 -36.06
C ALA A 254 -1.85 -3.09 -34.84
N HIS A 255 -2.30 -1.84 -35.04
CA HIS A 255 -2.63 -0.93 -33.94
C HIS A 255 -3.75 -1.47 -33.05
N ALA A 256 -4.83 -2.02 -33.63
CA ALA A 256 -5.93 -2.60 -32.86
C ALA A 256 -5.48 -3.79 -32.00
N GLN A 257 -4.58 -4.63 -32.51
CA GLN A 257 -4.02 -5.75 -31.74
C GLN A 257 -3.12 -5.27 -30.59
N LEU A 258 -2.27 -4.27 -30.82
CA LEU A 258 -1.45 -3.67 -29.77
C LEU A 258 -2.32 -3.04 -28.69
N SER A 259 -3.30 -2.21 -29.07
CA SER A 259 -4.24 -1.58 -28.14
C SER A 259 -5.08 -2.60 -27.37
N ALA A 260 -5.43 -3.73 -27.97
CA ALA A 260 -6.14 -4.80 -27.27
C ALA A 260 -5.26 -5.47 -26.20
N ARG A 261 -3.96 -5.69 -26.48
CA ARG A 261 -2.99 -6.21 -25.49
C ARG A 261 -2.77 -5.22 -24.35
N ASP A 262 -2.62 -3.94 -24.66
CA ASP A 262 -2.47 -2.88 -23.65
C ASP A 262 -3.73 -2.75 -22.78
N ALA A 263 -4.92 -2.75 -23.39
CA ALA A 263 -6.19 -2.70 -22.66
C ALA A 263 -6.37 -3.92 -21.75
N TYR A 264 -5.98 -5.12 -22.20
CA TYR A 264 -5.99 -6.32 -21.38
C TYR A 264 -5.05 -6.19 -20.18
N ARG A 265 -3.83 -5.70 -20.40
CA ARG A 265 -2.85 -5.45 -19.33
C ARG A 265 -3.40 -4.48 -18.29
N THR A 266 -3.91 -3.32 -18.71
CA THR A 266 -4.46 -2.31 -17.80
C THR A 266 -5.65 -2.84 -17.01
N LYS A 267 -6.55 -3.60 -17.66
CA LYS A 267 -7.70 -4.21 -16.99
C LYS A 267 -7.27 -5.19 -15.90
N LEU A 268 -6.30 -6.05 -16.18
CA LEU A 268 -5.77 -7.01 -15.21
C LEU A 268 -5.17 -6.30 -13.98
N LEU A 269 -4.39 -5.24 -14.20
CA LEU A 269 -3.79 -4.46 -13.11
C LEU A 269 -4.85 -3.72 -12.29
N PHE A 270 -5.85 -3.13 -12.94
CA PHE A 270 -6.94 -2.45 -12.24
C PHE A 270 -7.77 -3.42 -11.38
N ASP A 271 -8.14 -4.58 -11.93
CA ASP A 271 -8.89 -5.61 -11.20
C ASP A 271 -8.08 -6.14 -10.01
N MET A 272 -6.76 -6.31 -10.18
CA MET A 272 -5.85 -6.69 -9.11
C MET A 272 -5.73 -5.61 -8.04
N ASN A 273 -5.50 -4.35 -8.41
CA ASN A 273 -5.38 -3.25 -7.46
C ASN A 273 -6.67 -3.11 -6.62
N ARG A 274 -7.84 -3.17 -7.26
CA ARG A 274 -9.14 -3.16 -6.56
C ARG A 274 -9.31 -4.33 -5.60
N GLN A 275 -8.78 -5.49 -5.96
CA GLN A 275 -8.75 -6.67 -5.10
C GLN A 275 -7.83 -6.43 -3.90
N LEU A 276 -6.59 -6.01 -4.13
CA LEU A 276 -5.59 -5.77 -3.09
C LEU A 276 -5.99 -4.66 -2.10
N GLN A 277 -6.71 -3.63 -2.55
CA GLN A 277 -7.24 -2.57 -1.67
C GLN A 277 -8.22 -3.08 -0.61
N LYS A 278 -8.83 -4.25 -0.80
CA LYS A 278 -9.75 -4.86 0.17
C LYS A 278 -9.05 -5.73 1.21
N ALA A 279 -7.76 -6.02 1.02
CA ALA A 279 -7.00 -6.85 1.93
C ALA A 279 -6.63 -6.04 3.17
N GLU A 280 -6.91 -6.58 4.35
CA GLU A 280 -6.54 -5.95 5.63
C GLU A 280 -5.23 -6.53 6.17
N THR A 281 -4.85 -7.72 5.68
CA THR A 281 -3.68 -8.46 6.16
C THR A 281 -2.65 -8.74 5.06
N PRO A 282 -1.35 -8.81 5.39
CA PRO A 282 -0.31 -9.19 4.44
C PRO A 282 -0.53 -10.59 3.82
N GLU A 283 -1.08 -11.53 4.59
CA GLU A 283 -1.35 -12.89 4.13
C GLU A 283 -2.40 -12.95 3.02
N GLU A 284 -3.44 -12.11 3.13
CA GLU A 284 -4.44 -11.95 2.08
C GLU A 284 -3.82 -11.41 0.80
N VAL A 285 -2.95 -10.41 0.92
CA VAL A 285 -2.22 -9.84 -0.23
C VAL A 285 -1.39 -10.91 -0.93
N TYR A 286 -0.66 -11.75 -0.20
CA TYR A 286 0.11 -12.86 -0.79
C TYR A 286 -0.80 -13.88 -1.48
N ARG A 287 -1.91 -14.28 -0.84
CA ARG A 287 -2.88 -15.23 -1.41
C ARG A 287 -3.51 -14.73 -2.70
N MET A 288 -3.87 -13.45 -2.74
CA MET A 288 -4.48 -12.82 -3.90
C MET A 288 -3.47 -12.69 -5.05
N THR A 289 -2.24 -12.32 -4.73
CA THR A 289 -1.13 -12.27 -5.69
C THR A 289 -0.83 -13.66 -6.27
N ALA A 290 -0.77 -14.70 -5.43
CA ALA A 290 -0.60 -16.08 -5.87
C ALA A 290 -1.70 -16.50 -6.84
N THR A 291 -2.97 -16.22 -6.51
CA THR A 291 -4.13 -16.51 -7.37
C THR A 291 -4.01 -15.87 -8.76
N GLN A 292 -3.50 -14.63 -8.85
CA GLN A 292 -3.33 -13.95 -10.13
C GLN A 292 -2.17 -14.53 -10.94
N ILE A 293 -1.05 -14.85 -10.28
CA ILE A 293 0.09 -15.51 -10.93
C ILE A 293 -0.31 -16.90 -11.43
N GLN A 294 -1.12 -17.64 -10.67
CA GLN A 294 -1.67 -18.94 -11.07
C GLN A 294 -2.55 -18.82 -12.31
N LYS A 295 -3.43 -17.80 -12.41
CA LYS A 295 -4.25 -17.58 -13.62
C LYS A 295 -3.40 -17.28 -14.87
N LEU A 296 -2.29 -16.59 -14.69
CA LEU A 296 -1.37 -16.23 -15.77
C LEU A 296 -0.48 -17.42 -16.20
N MET A 297 0.06 -18.16 -15.22
CA MET A 297 1.06 -19.22 -15.42
C MET A 297 0.48 -20.63 -15.51
N GLN A 298 -0.73 -20.84 -14.99
CA GLN A 298 -1.37 -22.16 -14.80
C GLN A 298 -0.47 -23.14 -14.04
N ARG A 299 0.21 -22.64 -13.01
CA ARG A 299 1.22 -23.37 -12.22
C ARG A 299 1.14 -23.01 -10.75
N ASP A 300 1.65 -23.89 -9.91
CA ASP A 300 1.79 -23.65 -8.47
C ASP A 300 2.71 -22.47 -8.21
N VAL A 301 2.42 -21.70 -7.17
CA VAL A 301 3.19 -20.51 -6.79
C VAL A 301 3.65 -20.68 -5.37
N LEU A 302 4.95 -20.52 -5.14
CA LEU A 302 5.57 -20.55 -3.83
C LEU A 302 5.84 -19.11 -3.40
N ILE A 303 5.42 -18.70 -2.20
CA ILE A 303 5.72 -17.37 -1.68
C ILE A 303 6.38 -17.49 -0.31
N TYR A 304 7.53 -16.84 -0.16
CA TYR A 304 8.22 -16.63 1.10
C TYR A 304 7.94 -15.21 1.59
N PRO A 305 7.06 -15.04 2.59
CA PRO A 305 6.75 -13.72 3.13
C PRO A 305 7.92 -13.17 3.95
N ALA A 306 8.07 -11.85 3.98
CA ALA A 306 9.02 -11.20 4.88
C ALA A 306 8.31 -10.63 6.12
N GLN A 307 8.96 -10.77 7.28
CA GLN A 307 8.56 -10.11 8.52
C GLN A 307 9.74 -9.35 9.09
N GLY A 308 9.67 -8.02 9.04
CA GLY A 308 10.80 -7.16 9.38
C GLY A 308 12.00 -7.41 8.46
N ASN A 309 13.13 -7.83 9.05
CA ASN A 309 14.38 -8.07 8.31
C ASN A 309 14.65 -9.57 8.04
N ALA A 310 13.69 -10.44 8.36
CA ALA A 310 13.81 -11.89 8.22
C ALA A 310 12.77 -12.44 7.22
N LEU A 311 13.19 -13.46 6.48
CA LEU A 311 12.32 -14.22 5.60
C LEU A 311 11.65 -15.34 6.40
N LEU A 312 10.32 -15.47 6.29
CA LEU A 312 9.56 -16.56 6.89
C LEU A 312 9.56 -17.79 5.98
N ASP A 313 9.06 -18.90 6.52
CA ASP A 313 8.88 -20.14 5.78
C ASP A 313 7.92 -19.98 4.59
N GLY A 314 8.26 -20.64 3.48
CA GLY A 314 7.54 -20.52 2.22
C GLY A 314 6.24 -21.33 2.21
N ASN A 315 5.17 -20.70 1.74
CA ASN A 315 3.86 -21.32 1.53
C ASN A 315 3.64 -21.60 0.04
N ILE A 316 3.21 -22.82 -0.27
CA ILE A 316 2.81 -23.23 -1.62
C ILE A 316 1.32 -22.94 -1.80
N TYR A 317 1.01 -22.25 -2.89
CA TYR A 317 -0.32 -22.00 -3.39
C TYR A 317 -0.53 -22.89 -4.63
N PRO A 318 -1.31 -23.98 -4.52
CA PRO A 318 -1.53 -24.92 -5.62
C PRO A 318 -2.50 -24.36 -6.66
N ALA A 319 -2.23 -24.64 -7.95
CA ALA A 319 -3.06 -24.18 -9.08
C ALA A 319 -4.49 -24.77 -9.05
N ASP A 320 -4.67 -25.91 -8.39
CA ASP A 320 -5.95 -26.61 -8.23
C ASP A 320 -6.92 -25.90 -7.25
N GLY A 321 -6.49 -24.80 -6.62
CA GLY A 321 -7.32 -24.03 -5.68
C GLY A 321 -7.46 -24.66 -4.29
N SER A 322 -6.66 -25.69 -3.99
CA SER A 322 -6.56 -26.26 -2.65
C SER A 322 -5.95 -25.26 -1.65
N SER A 323 -6.18 -25.45 -0.35
CA SER A 323 -5.66 -24.55 0.69
C SER A 323 -4.13 -24.48 0.66
N PRO A 324 -3.51 -23.30 0.91
CA PRO A 324 -2.06 -23.16 0.96
C PRO A 324 -1.46 -24.10 2.02
N TYR A 325 -0.30 -24.70 1.72
CA TYR A 325 0.43 -25.56 2.64
C TYR A 325 1.91 -25.21 2.67
N SER A 326 2.57 -25.47 3.80
CA SER A 326 4.00 -25.17 3.96
C SER A 326 4.86 -26.09 3.11
N ILE A 327 5.94 -25.55 2.54
CA ILE A 327 6.84 -26.31 1.67
C ILE A 327 7.55 -27.45 2.44
N PRO A 328 7.61 -28.69 1.90
CA PRO A 328 8.39 -29.76 2.49
C PRO A 328 9.89 -29.43 2.54
N ASP A 329 10.57 -29.77 3.65
CA ASP A 329 11.99 -29.44 3.86
C ASP A 329 12.94 -29.95 2.76
N THR A 330 12.58 -31.04 2.09
CA THR A 330 13.40 -31.67 1.03
C THR A 330 13.40 -30.89 -0.29
N ASP A 331 12.46 -29.95 -0.48
CA ASP A 331 12.28 -29.21 -1.74
C ASP A 331 12.51 -27.69 -1.56
N ARG A 332 13.14 -27.32 -0.43
CA ARG A 332 13.57 -25.95 -0.10
C ARG A 332 14.89 -25.62 -0.82
N GLU A 333 14.82 -24.86 -1.92
CA GLU A 333 16.00 -24.29 -2.58
C GLU A 333 16.52 -23.04 -1.83
N GLN A 334 16.73 -23.15 -0.51
CA GLN A 334 17.03 -22.04 0.41
C GLN A 334 18.21 -21.18 -0.04
N ASN A 335 19.26 -21.77 -0.61
CA ASN A 335 20.42 -21.04 -1.13
C ASN A 335 20.04 -20.04 -2.23
N VAL A 336 19.10 -20.41 -3.10
CA VAL A 336 18.63 -19.54 -4.20
C VAL A 336 17.74 -18.44 -3.63
N VAL A 337 16.82 -18.79 -2.74
CA VAL A 337 15.90 -17.83 -2.10
C VAL A 337 16.68 -16.78 -1.31
N GLN A 338 17.66 -17.20 -0.51
CA GLN A 338 18.50 -16.29 0.25
C GLN A 338 19.33 -15.38 -0.66
N TRP A 339 19.83 -15.91 -1.79
CA TRP A 339 20.54 -15.09 -2.77
C TRP A 339 19.62 -14.03 -3.39
N VAL A 340 18.39 -14.39 -3.75
CA VAL A 340 17.39 -13.46 -4.30
C VAL A 340 17.01 -12.39 -3.29
N TRP A 341 16.82 -12.77 -2.02
CA TRP A 341 16.58 -11.86 -0.90
C TRP A 341 17.72 -10.85 -0.74
N GLN A 342 18.98 -11.30 -0.76
CA GLN A 342 20.13 -10.41 -0.57
C GLN A 342 20.41 -9.52 -1.80
N ASN A 343 20.29 -10.08 -3.01
CA ASN A 343 20.72 -9.42 -4.24
C ASN A 343 19.59 -8.70 -4.98
N ARG A 344 18.32 -8.92 -4.59
CA ARG A 344 17.12 -8.28 -5.19
C ARG A 344 16.95 -8.56 -6.68
N LYS A 345 17.55 -9.64 -7.16
CA LYS A 345 17.59 -10.03 -8.57
C LYS A 345 16.92 -11.37 -8.78
N ARG A 346 16.39 -11.59 -9.98
CA ARG A 346 15.85 -12.90 -10.39
C ARG A 346 16.94 -13.96 -10.39
N ALA A 347 16.61 -15.17 -9.94
CA ALA A 347 17.52 -16.31 -9.95
C ALA A 347 16.76 -17.62 -10.15
N GLY A 348 17.48 -18.70 -10.39
CA GLY A 348 16.93 -20.04 -10.52
C GLY A 348 16.72 -20.45 -11.98
N ALA A 349 15.71 -21.29 -12.21
CA ALA A 349 15.40 -21.84 -13.52
C ALA A 349 15.29 -20.72 -14.57
N THR A 350 15.87 -20.96 -15.75
CA THR A 350 15.90 -20.01 -16.88
C THR A 350 16.79 -18.76 -16.70
N THR A 351 17.58 -18.69 -15.64
CA THR A 351 18.54 -17.59 -15.40
C THR A 351 19.99 -18.10 -15.37
N GLN A 352 20.96 -17.18 -15.52
CA GLN A 352 22.40 -17.53 -15.41
C GLN A 352 22.80 -17.88 -13.96
N ASN A 353 22.08 -17.32 -12.98
CA ASN A 353 22.36 -17.50 -11.56
C ASN A 353 21.50 -18.65 -11.03
N PHE A 354 22.15 -19.75 -10.66
CA PHE A 354 21.49 -21.01 -10.25
C PHE A 354 20.62 -21.66 -11.34
N PRO A 355 21.16 -21.95 -12.55
CA PRO A 355 20.39 -22.51 -13.67
C PRO A 355 19.85 -23.92 -13.40
N LYS A 356 20.43 -24.63 -12.42
CA LYS A 356 20.02 -25.98 -12.02
C LYS A 356 18.79 -26.01 -11.10
N ALA A 357 18.34 -24.85 -10.61
CA ALA A 357 17.16 -24.78 -9.76
C ALA A 357 15.90 -25.20 -10.53
N LYS A 358 14.92 -25.77 -9.83
CA LYS A 358 13.64 -26.20 -10.41
C LYS A 358 12.69 -25.03 -10.64
N ARG A 359 12.83 -23.95 -9.86
CA ARG A 359 11.93 -22.80 -9.85
C ARG A 359 12.64 -21.53 -10.29
N LEU A 360 11.89 -20.63 -10.93
CA LEU A 360 12.27 -19.24 -11.15
C LEU A 360 11.87 -18.43 -9.91
N TYR A 361 12.84 -17.77 -9.29
CA TYR A 361 12.64 -16.96 -8.09
C TYR A 361 12.71 -15.46 -8.40
N LEU A 362 11.72 -14.71 -7.92
CA LEU A 362 11.53 -13.28 -8.12
C LEU A 362 11.28 -12.60 -6.77
N ALA A 363 11.89 -11.43 -6.54
CA ALA A 363 11.66 -10.66 -5.31
C ALA A 363 10.41 -9.76 -5.45
N ILE A 364 9.57 -9.73 -4.41
CA ILE A 364 8.52 -8.73 -4.23
C ILE A 364 9.17 -7.52 -3.55
N ARG A 365 9.29 -6.39 -4.24
CA ARG A 365 10.01 -5.22 -3.71
C ARG A 365 9.47 -3.90 -4.21
N THR A 366 9.59 -2.88 -3.36
CA THR A 366 9.33 -1.47 -3.69
C THR A 366 10.60 -0.68 -3.37
N GLY A 367 11.29 -0.18 -4.40
CA GLY A 367 12.57 0.52 -4.25
C GLY A 367 13.62 -0.32 -3.52
N GLN A 368 14.02 0.13 -2.32
CA GLN A 368 15.01 -0.57 -1.49
C GLN A 368 14.43 -1.62 -0.53
N GLN A 369 13.11 -1.71 -0.38
CA GLN A 369 12.48 -2.65 0.55
C GLN A 369 11.96 -3.89 -0.14
N ILE A 370 12.16 -5.05 0.51
CA ILE A 370 11.77 -6.36 0.02
C ILE A 370 10.70 -6.91 0.96
N TYR A 371 9.59 -7.31 0.38
CA TYR A 371 8.42 -7.84 1.08
C TYR A 371 8.33 -9.37 1.00
N GLY A 372 9.05 -10.00 0.08
CA GLY A 372 9.10 -11.46 0.01
C GLY A 372 9.77 -11.96 -1.26
N VAL A 373 9.76 -13.27 -1.43
CA VAL A 373 10.29 -13.96 -2.62
C VAL A 373 9.23 -14.91 -3.17
N VAL A 374 8.94 -14.81 -4.46
CA VAL A 374 8.04 -15.71 -5.19
C VAL A 374 8.87 -16.71 -5.97
N GLY A 375 8.52 -17.99 -5.91
CA GLY A 375 9.07 -19.08 -6.70
C GLY A 375 8.01 -19.70 -7.61
N ILE A 376 8.32 -19.84 -8.89
CA ILE A 376 7.41 -20.44 -9.89
C ILE A 376 8.12 -21.64 -10.53
N PRO A 377 7.54 -22.85 -10.53
CA PRO A 377 8.15 -24.02 -11.14
C PRO A 377 8.23 -23.87 -12.66
N MET A 378 9.36 -24.29 -13.23
CA MET A 378 9.61 -24.18 -14.67
C MET A 378 9.79 -25.57 -15.29
N GLU A 379 8.76 -26.08 -15.96
CA GLU A 379 8.88 -27.29 -16.76
C GLU A 379 9.70 -27.00 -18.04
N LYS A 380 10.72 -27.82 -18.31
CA LYS A 380 11.54 -27.82 -19.54
C LYS A 380 12.30 -26.52 -19.87
N GLN A 381 12.71 -25.73 -18.85
CA GLN A 381 13.50 -24.49 -19.02
C GLN A 381 12.93 -23.49 -20.05
N THR A 382 11.64 -23.59 -20.38
CA THR A 382 11.03 -22.70 -21.38
C THR A 382 10.76 -21.36 -20.71
N GLN A 383 11.45 -20.30 -21.13
CA GLN A 383 11.27 -18.96 -20.58
C GLN A 383 9.84 -18.45 -20.85
N PRO A 384 9.25 -17.68 -19.93
CA PRO A 384 7.99 -16.99 -20.21
C PRO A 384 8.19 -16.01 -21.37
N ASP A 385 7.16 -15.80 -22.18
CA ASP A 385 7.23 -14.76 -23.22
C ASP A 385 7.40 -13.36 -22.59
N ALA A 386 7.80 -12.39 -23.40
CA ALA A 386 8.07 -11.02 -22.94
C ALA A 386 6.82 -10.36 -22.33
N PHE A 387 5.65 -10.58 -22.93
CA PHE A 387 4.38 -10.03 -22.45
C PHE A 387 4.02 -10.56 -21.06
N THR A 388 4.16 -11.87 -20.88
CA THR A 388 3.87 -12.62 -19.68
C THR A 388 4.84 -12.25 -18.56
N SER A 389 6.13 -12.09 -18.89
CA SER A 389 7.13 -11.57 -17.95
C SER A 389 6.79 -10.14 -17.50
N SER A 390 6.39 -9.27 -18.44
CA SER A 390 5.99 -7.88 -18.15
C SER A 390 4.79 -7.82 -17.21
N VAL A 391 3.75 -8.62 -17.49
CA VAL A 391 2.57 -8.73 -16.62
C VAL A 391 2.92 -9.27 -15.24
N LEU A 392 3.76 -10.30 -15.16
CA LEU A 392 4.21 -10.89 -13.89
C LEU A 392 4.94 -9.85 -13.03
N PHE A 393 5.83 -9.05 -13.61
CA PHE A 393 6.51 -7.99 -12.87
C PHE A 393 5.56 -6.90 -12.40
N SER A 394 4.56 -6.52 -13.22
CA SER A 394 3.55 -5.56 -12.80
C SER A 394 2.71 -6.09 -11.63
N ILE A 395 2.35 -7.39 -11.62
CA ILE A 395 1.68 -8.05 -10.49
C ILE A 395 2.54 -7.98 -9.21
N LEU A 396 3.83 -8.29 -9.31
CA LEU A 396 4.74 -8.23 -8.15
C LEU A 396 4.92 -6.80 -7.62
N GLY A 397 4.92 -5.80 -8.50
CA GLY A 397 4.97 -4.38 -8.11
C GLY A 397 3.69 -3.90 -7.43
N GLU A 398 2.52 -4.30 -7.91
CA GLU A 398 1.25 -3.99 -7.23
C GLU A 398 1.15 -4.67 -5.86
N CYS A 399 1.63 -5.91 -5.74
CA CYS A 399 1.74 -6.62 -4.47
C CYS A 399 2.66 -5.88 -3.49
N SER A 400 3.85 -5.45 -3.94
CA SER A 400 4.80 -4.75 -3.08
C SER A 400 4.29 -3.39 -2.63
N LEU A 401 3.55 -2.66 -3.46
CA LEU A 401 2.89 -1.41 -3.10
C LEU A 401 1.78 -1.62 -2.06
N ALA A 402 0.96 -2.66 -2.23
CA ALA A 402 -0.09 -2.97 -1.25
C ALA A 402 0.50 -3.33 0.13
N LEU A 403 1.58 -4.11 0.17
CA LEU A 403 2.29 -4.46 1.41
C LEU A 403 2.96 -3.24 2.06
N ASP A 404 3.55 -2.35 1.25
CA ASP A 404 4.11 -1.08 1.72
C ASP A 404 3.03 -0.19 2.36
N ASN A 405 1.87 -0.08 1.72
CA ASN A 405 0.73 0.68 2.24
C ASN A 405 0.20 0.12 3.58
N LEU A 406 0.03 -1.21 3.69
CA LEU A 406 -0.40 -1.85 4.95
C LEU A 406 0.60 -1.61 6.08
N ARG A 407 1.90 -1.70 5.78
CA ARG A 407 2.96 -1.41 6.75
C ARG A 407 2.93 0.06 7.18
N ASN A 408 2.88 0.99 6.23
CA ASN A 408 2.84 2.43 6.50
C ASN A 408 1.59 2.81 7.32
N ALA A 409 0.45 2.16 7.06
CA ALA A 409 -0.78 2.35 7.84
C ALA A 409 -0.58 1.92 9.30
N ARG A 410 0.01 0.74 9.53
CA ARG A 410 0.30 0.23 10.88
C ARG A 410 1.29 1.12 11.64
N GLU A 411 2.41 1.49 11.01
CA GLU A 411 3.40 2.39 11.62
C GLU A 411 2.78 3.75 11.99
N LYS A 412 1.87 4.27 11.16
CA LYS A 412 1.15 5.52 11.44
C LYS A 412 0.17 5.39 12.60
N GLU A 413 -0.55 4.27 12.70
CA GLU A 413 -1.47 4.01 13.81
C GLU A 413 -0.72 3.90 15.14
N GLU A 414 0.39 3.15 15.18
CA GLU A 414 1.27 3.04 16.36
C GLU A 414 1.83 4.41 16.78
N ALA A 415 2.30 5.21 15.82
CA ALA A 415 2.78 6.56 16.08
C ALA A 415 1.66 7.50 16.59
N ALA A 416 0.44 7.35 16.09
CA ALA A 416 -0.71 8.14 16.54
C ALA A 416 -1.12 7.80 17.98
N VAL A 417 -1.11 6.51 18.34
CA VAL A 417 -1.36 6.06 19.72
C VAL A 417 -0.29 6.62 20.67
N LEU A 418 0.98 6.53 20.29
CA LEU A 418 2.08 7.08 21.09
C LEU A 418 1.95 8.60 21.27
N ALA A 419 1.65 9.33 20.19
CA ALA A 419 1.46 10.77 20.24
C ALA A 419 0.27 11.17 21.12
N LYS A 420 -0.84 10.40 21.08
CA LYS A 420 -2.01 10.62 21.94
C LYS A 420 -1.66 10.41 23.41
N ASN A 421 -0.89 9.37 23.74
CA ASN A 421 -0.43 9.12 25.11
C ASN A 421 0.49 10.24 25.62
N GLU A 422 1.42 10.72 24.80
CA GLU A 422 2.31 11.82 25.17
C GLU A 422 1.53 13.14 25.34
N GLN A 423 0.54 13.40 24.48
CA GLN A 423 -0.34 14.57 24.61
C GLN A 423 -1.18 14.52 25.89
N LEU A 424 -1.73 13.36 26.24
CA LEU A 424 -2.44 13.15 27.50
C LEU A 424 -1.49 13.44 28.67
N ARG A 425 -0.30 12.85 28.70
CA ARG A 425 0.71 13.09 29.74
C ARG A 425 1.09 14.57 29.89
N ALA A 426 1.28 15.28 28.77
CA ALA A 426 1.60 16.70 28.79
C ALA A 426 0.44 17.56 29.32
N ASN A 427 -0.81 17.21 28.97
CA ASN A 427 -2.00 17.89 29.49
C ASN A 427 -2.17 17.67 31.00
N LEU A 428 -1.94 16.45 31.49
CA LEU A 428 -1.94 16.12 32.93
C LEU A 428 -0.97 17.02 33.70
N LEU A 429 0.31 17.04 33.28
CA LEU A 429 1.35 17.83 33.94
C LEU A 429 1.04 19.33 33.95
N ARG A 430 0.42 19.85 32.88
CA ARG A 430 0.05 21.26 32.78
C ARG A 430 -1.08 21.63 33.74
N SER A 431 -2.12 20.80 33.85
CA SER A 431 -3.22 21.05 34.81
C SER A 431 -2.69 21.00 36.24
N ILE A 432 -1.94 19.95 36.59
CA ILE A 432 -1.34 19.80 37.93
C ILE A 432 -0.51 21.04 38.31
N SER A 433 0.30 21.55 37.37
CA SER A 433 1.12 22.75 37.61
C SER A 433 0.29 24.01 37.87
N HIS A 434 -0.83 24.18 37.17
CA HIS A 434 -1.74 25.31 37.39
C HIS A 434 -2.42 25.21 38.76
N ASP A 435 -2.92 24.03 39.09
CA ASP A 435 -3.74 23.81 40.26
C ASP A 435 -2.92 23.78 41.56
N LEU A 436 -1.64 23.42 41.48
CA LEU A 436 -0.68 23.62 42.58
C LEU A 436 -0.30 25.09 42.79
N ARG A 437 -0.23 25.89 41.71
CA ARG A 437 0.24 27.29 41.78
C ARG A 437 -0.76 28.18 42.50
N THR A 438 -2.05 27.98 42.29
CA THR A 438 -3.13 28.80 42.86
C THR A 438 -3.10 28.86 44.40
N PRO A 439 -3.19 27.73 45.15
CA PRO A 439 -3.10 27.77 46.61
C PRO A 439 -1.71 28.21 47.08
N LEU A 440 -0.64 27.86 46.37
CA LEU A 440 0.72 28.27 46.77
C LEU A 440 0.90 29.79 46.70
N THR A 441 0.25 30.43 45.73
CA THR A 441 0.23 31.89 45.58
C THR A 441 -0.63 32.54 46.67
N SER A 442 -1.78 31.94 47.00
CA SER A 442 -2.64 32.36 48.13
C SER A 442 -1.90 32.26 49.46
N ILE A 443 -1.32 31.10 49.79
CA ILE A 443 -0.52 30.87 50.99
C ILE A 443 0.62 31.88 51.10
N SER A 444 1.38 32.07 50.01
CA SER A 444 2.51 33.01 50.00
C SER A 444 2.07 34.45 50.19
N GLY A 445 0.99 34.90 49.53
CA GLY A 445 0.46 36.25 49.65
C GLY A 445 -0.15 36.53 51.02
N ASN A 446 -0.87 35.56 51.58
CA ASN A 446 -1.43 35.62 52.93
C ASN A 446 -0.34 35.66 53.99
N ALA A 447 0.70 34.83 53.83
CA ALA A 447 1.87 34.85 54.71
C ALA A 447 2.64 36.18 54.60
N ASP A 448 2.82 36.72 53.40
CA ASP A 448 3.49 38.02 53.16
C ASP A 448 2.72 39.18 53.82
N THR A 449 1.40 39.16 53.71
CA THR A 449 0.49 40.13 54.35
C THR A 449 0.62 40.06 55.88
N LEU A 450 0.67 38.86 56.45
CA LEU A 450 0.91 38.68 57.89
C LEU A 450 2.30 39.13 58.30
N LEU A 451 3.35 38.94 57.48
CA LEU A 451 4.71 39.36 57.80
C LEU A 451 4.87 40.90 57.82
N HIS A 452 4.19 41.61 56.92
CA HIS A 452 4.38 43.05 56.74
C HIS A 452 3.32 43.92 57.45
N SER A 453 2.11 43.40 57.64
CA SER A 453 0.96 44.17 58.14
C SER A 453 0.32 43.57 59.40
N TYR A 454 1.03 42.69 60.13
CA TYR A 454 0.50 42.00 61.31
C TYR A 454 -0.21 42.92 62.30
N ASP A 455 0.47 44.00 62.71
CA ASP A 455 0.03 44.91 63.77
C ASP A 455 -1.11 45.85 63.32
N VAL A 456 -1.33 45.97 62.00
CA VAL A 456 -2.34 46.84 61.39
C VAL A 456 -3.67 46.10 61.18
N LEU A 457 -3.63 44.78 61.09
CA LEU A 457 -4.80 43.92 60.89
C LEU A 457 -5.54 43.70 62.22
N ASP A 458 -6.87 43.73 62.16
CA ASP A 458 -7.73 43.34 63.27
C ASP A 458 -7.65 41.82 63.54
N GLU A 459 -8.06 41.42 64.74
CA GLU A 459 -7.93 40.05 65.21
C GLU A 459 -8.77 39.06 64.40
N GLU A 460 -9.94 39.47 63.90
CA GLU A 460 -10.78 38.63 63.04
C GLU A 460 -10.11 38.38 61.69
N THR A 461 -9.66 39.44 61.01
CA THR A 461 -8.95 39.31 59.72
C THR A 461 -7.68 38.47 59.86
N ARG A 462 -6.93 38.63 60.95
CA ARG A 462 -5.72 37.83 61.21
C ARG A 462 -6.06 36.34 61.37
N LYS A 463 -7.11 36.03 62.13
CA LYS A 463 -7.58 34.65 62.31
C LYS A 463 -8.07 34.05 60.99
N GLN A 464 -8.74 34.85 60.15
CA GLN A 464 -9.14 34.43 58.82
C GLN A 464 -7.93 34.07 57.95
N ILE A 465 -6.90 34.94 57.88
CA ILE A 465 -5.71 34.68 57.08
C ILE A 465 -4.96 33.42 57.55
N PHE A 466 -4.85 33.19 58.87
CA PHE A 466 -4.28 31.94 59.39
C PHE A 466 -5.09 30.70 58.98
N THR A 467 -6.42 30.81 59.00
CA THR A 467 -7.33 29.72 58.60
C THR A 467 -7.19 29.45 57.11
N ASP A 468 -7.16 30.50 56.27
CA ASP A 468 -6.99 30.37 54.82
C ASP A 468 -5.66 29.69 54.44
N ILE A 469 -4.56 30.04 55.11
CA ILE A 469 -3.26 29.37 54.92
C ILE A 469 -3.34 27.89 55.29
N TYR A 470 -3.97 27.58 56.42
CA TYR A 470 -4.10 26.20 56.89
C TYR A 470 -4.96 25.37 55.93
N ASP A 471 -6.10 25.90 55.51
CA ASP A 471 -7.03 25.23 54.59
C ASP A 471 -6.39 25.00 53.22
N ASP A 472 -5.70 26.00 52.66
CA ASP A 472 -5.00 25.87 51.39
C ASP A 472 -3.83 24.84 51.48
N ALA A 473 -3.17 24.71 52.63
CA ALA A 473 -2.10 23.73 52.85
C ALA A 473 -2.64 22.29 53.01
N GLN A 474 -3.74 22.11 53.74
CA GLN A 474 -4.44 20.83 53.84
C GLN A 474 -4.97 20.39 52.47
N TRP A 475 -5.50 21.33 51.70
CA TRP A 475 -5.95 21.09 50.33
C TRP A 475 -4.82 20.58 49.43
N LEU A 476 -3.66 21.24 49.47
CA LEU A 476 -2.50 20.86 48.65
C LEU A 476 -1.97 19.48 49.04
N THR A 477 -2.05 19.12 50.32
CA THR A 477 -1.69 17.78 50.82
C THR A 477 -2.60 16.71 50.22
N GLY A 478 -3.92 16.89 50.34
CA GLY A 478 -4.88 15.95 49.74
C GLY A 478 -4.78 15.86 48.22
N LEU A 479 -4.42 16.96 47.55
CA LEU A 479 -4.17 16.98 46.11
C LEU A 479 -2.98 16.10 45.70
N VAL A 480 -1.85 16.23 46.41
CA VAL A 480 -0.64 15.46 46.14
C VAL A 480 -0.88 13.98 46.44
N GLU A 481 -1.59 13.65 47.53
CA GLU A 481 -1.93 12.27 47.88
C GLU A 481 -2.85 11.61 46.86
N ASN A 482 -3.89 12.31 46.39
CA ASN A 482 -4.77 11.82 45.33
C ASN A 482 -4.00 11.60 44.02
N LEU A 483 -3.10 12.51 43.65
CA LEU A 483 -2.26 12.38 42.45
C LEU A 483 -1.29 11.19 42.54
N LEU A 484 -0.64 11.01 43.69
CA LEU A 484 0.23 9.86 43.96
C LEU A 484 -0.56 8.54 43.93
N SER A 485 -1.80 8.55 44.42
CA SER A 485 -2.68 7.38 44.40
C SER A 485 -3.05 6.99 42.96
N ILE A 486 -3.46 7.96 42.14
CA ILE A 486 -3.79 7.73 40.72
C ILE A 486 -2.57 7.23 39.94
N THR A 487 -1.42 7.91 40.05
CA THR A 487 -0.21 7.52 39.31
C THR A 487 0.27 6.12 39.68
N LYS A 488 0.25 5.76 40.97
CA LYS A 488 0.64 4.41 41.40
C LYS A 488 -0.28 3.32 40.82
N ILE A 489 -1.60 3.58 40.75
CA ILE A 489 -2.58 2.62 40.22
C ILE A 489 -2.45 2.50 38.69
N VAL A 490 -2.32 3.63 37.97
CA VAL A 490 -2.21 3.65 36.50
C VAL A 490 -0.94 2.96 35.99
N ASP A 491 0.20 3.13 36.67
CA ASP A 491 1.46 2.45 36.31
C ASP A 491 1.49 0.96 36.71
N GLY A 492 0.38 0.42 37.26
CA GLY A 492 0.28 -0.98 37.71
C GLY A 492 1.20 -1.31 38.90
N SER A 493 1.73 -0.29 39.58
CA SER A 493 2.72 -0.44 40.65
C SER A 493 2.10 -0.77 42.01
N VAL A 494 0.79 -0.57 42.19
CA VAL A 494 0.06 -0.99 43.40
C VAL A 494 -0.30 -2.46 43.30
N LYS A 495 0.30 -3.29 44.16
CA LYS A 495 -0.22 -4.62 44.46
C LYS A 495 -1.37 -4.46 45.45
N LEU A 496 -2.59 -4.78 45.04
CA LEU A 496 -3.75 -4.76 45.94
C LEU A 496 -3.57 -5.78 47.06
N HIS A 497 -3.75 -5.36 48.31
CA HIS A 497 -3.74 -6.25 49.46
C HIS A 497 -5.17 -6.68 49.79
N LEU A 498 -5.69 -7.60 48.99
CA LEU A 498 -7.06 -8.11 49.13
C LEU A 498 -7.17 -9.00 50.38
N SER A 499 -8.06 -8.62 51.29
CA SER A 499 -8.41 -9.36 52.50
C SER A 499 -9.93 -9.41 52.67
N ASP A 500 -10.42 -10.42 53.39
CA ASP A 500 -11.84 -10.52 53.71
C ASP A 500 -12.16 -9.55 54.85
N GLN A 501 -13.04 -8.60 54.56
CA GLN A 501 -13.36 -7.49 55.45
C GLN A 501 -14.87 -7.34 55.58
N VAL A 502 -15.32 -6.92 56.77
CA VAL A 502 -16.74 -6.64 57.03
C VAL A 502 -17.07 -5.27 56.45
N VAL A 503 -18.06 -5.20 55.56
CA VAL A 503 -18.42 -3.94 54.89
C VAL A 503 -18.89 -2.87 55.88
N ASP A 504 -19.65 -3.24 56.91
CA ASP A 504 -20.12 -2.33 57.97
C ASP A 504 -18.99 -1.66 58.74
N ASP A 505 -17.93 -2.40 59.05
CA ASP A 505 -16.77 -1.88 59.78
C ASP A 505 -16.02 -0.84 58.92
N ILE A 506 -15.88 -1.12 57.62
CA ILE A 506 -15.24 -0.21 56.68
C ILE A 506 -16.06 1.07 56.48
N ILE A 507 -17.39 0.98 56.39
CA ILE A 507 -18.27 2.15 56.30
C ILE A 507 -18.19 2.97 57.60
N SER A 508 -18.27 2.31 58.75
CA SER A 508 -18.20 2.96 60.05
C SER A 508 -16.86 3.66 60.29
N GLU A 509 -15.75 3.03 59.89
CA GLU A 509 -14.43 3.62 59.99
C GLU A 509 -14.26 4.78 59.00
N ALA A 510 -14.71 4.65 57.75
CA ALA A 510 -14.67 5.72 56.77
C ALA A 510 -15.41 6.99 57.27
N LEU A 511 -16.56 6.82 57.92
CA LEU A 511 -17.36 7.92 58.50
C LEU A 511 -16.66 8.65 59.65
N ARG A 512 -15.60 8.09 60.26
CA ARG A 512 -14.80 8.81 61.26
C ARG A 512 -13.83 9.81 60.63
N HIS A 513 -13.52 9.65 59.34
CA HIS A 513 -12.51 10.43 58.62
C HIS A 513 -13.11 11.40 57.58
N ILE A 514 -14.44 11.59 57.58
CA ILE A 514 -15.11 12.55 56.69
C ILE A 514 -14.96 14.00 57.17
N ASP A 515 -15.27 14.95 56.28
CA ASP A 515 -15.21 16.39 56.56
C ASP A 515 -16.03 16.77 57.81
N ARG A 516 -15.52 17.70 58.64
CA ARG A 516 -16.22 18.18 59.85
C ARG A 516 -17.58 18.80 59.54
N ARG A 517 -17.76 19.32 58.32
CA ARG A 517 -19.05 19.82 57.82
C ARG A 517 -20.13 18.74 57.78
N ALA A 518 -19.77 17.45 57.80
CA ALA A 518 -20.73 16.35 57.88
C ALA A 518 -21.70 16.47 59.07
N ALA A 519 -21.31 17.13 60.16
CA ALA A 519 -22.19 17.40 61.31
C ALA A 519 -23.38 18.32 60.99
N GLU A 520 -23.31 19.07 59.89
CA GLU A 520 -24.38 19.94 59.39
C GLU A 520 -25.42 19.17 58.54
N HIS A 521 -25.21 17.87 58.33
CA HIS A 521 -26.04 17.00 57.50
C HIS A 521 -26.55 15.79 58.29
N HIS A 522 -27.65 15.21 57.84
CA HIS A 522 -28.20 13.99 58.43
C HIS A 522 -27.65 12.77 57.68
N ILE A 523 -26.69 12.06 58.28
CA ILE A 523 -26.10 10.86 57.70
C ILE A 523 -26.73 9.62 58.32
N ALA A 524 -27.35 8.78 57.49
CA ALA A 524 -27.94 7.50 57.90
C ALA A 524 -27.22 6.33 57.21
N VAL A 525 -26.87 5.31 57.98
CA VAL A 525 -26.27 4.06 57.48
C VAL A 525 -27.28 2.94 57.63
N ASP A 526 -27.55 2.21 56.55
CA ASP A 526 -28.46 1.07 56.51
C ASP A 526 -27.82 -0.07 55.70
N CYS A 527 -27.15 -0.99 56.40
CA CYS A 527 -26.45 -2.11 55.78
C CYS A 527 -27.25 -3.42 55.80
N GLY A 528 -28.55 -3.34 56.11
CA GLY A 528 -29.40 -4.52 56.30
C GLY A 528 -29.01 -5.39 57.51
N ASP A 529 -29.73 -6.49 57.71
CA ASP A 529 -29.51 -7.40 58.84
C ASP A 529 -28.46 -8.49 58.55
N VAL A 530 -27.97 -8.59 57.32
CA VAL A 530 -27.05 -9.65 56.87
C VAL A 530 -25.62 -9.11 56.80
N LEU A 531 -24.73 -9.73 57.55
CA LEU A 531 -23.32 -9.34 57.61
C LEU A 531 -22.62 -9.65 56.27
N LEU A 532 -22.17 -8.59 55.57
CA LEU A 532 -21.52 -8.70 54.26
C LEU A 532 -20.00 -8.80 54.43
N LEU A 533 -19.43 -9.94 54.05
CA LEU A 533 -17.99 -10.15 53.96
C LEU A 533 -17.54 -9.92 52.51
N ALA A 534 -16.69 -8.92 52.27
CA ALA A 534 -16.21 -8.59 50.92
C ALA A 534 -14.69 -8.70 50.85
N ARG A 535 -14.19 -9.17 49.70
CA ARG A 535 -12.75 -9.34 49.46
C ARG A 535 -12.19 -8.06 48.86
N MET A 536 -11.56 -7.23 49.69
CA MET A 536 -11.12 -5.88 49.31
C MET A 536 -9.82 -5.43 49.97
N ASP A 537 -9.20 -4.40 49.40
CA ASP A 537 -8.19 -3.59 50.07
C ASP A 537 -8.91 -2.52 50.90
N ALA A 538 -8.92 -2.70 52.22
CA ALA A 538 -9.66 -1.84 53.15
C ALA A 538 -9.27 -0.36 53.01
N GLY A 539 -7.97 -0.06 52.82
CA GLY A 539 -7.48 1.32 52.73
C GLY A 539 -8.03 2.04 51.51
N LEU A 540 -7.99 1.38 50.35
CA LEU A 540 -8.46 1.97 49.09
C LEU A 540 -9.98 2.10 49.06
N ILE A 541 -10.74 1.13 49.59
CA ILE A 541 -12.20 1.23 49.64
C ILE A 541 -12.67 2.28 50.65
N MET A 542 -12.00 2.43 51.80
CA MET A 542 -12.25 3.56 52.71
C MET A 542 -12.07 4.89 51.98
N GLN A 543 -11.04 5.02 51.14
CA GLN A 543 -10.81 6.23 50.35
C GLN A 543 -11.94 6.51 49.34
N VAL A 544 -12.50 5.47 48.70
CA VAL A 544 -13.68 5.59 47.83
C VAL A 544 -14.87 6.15 48.62
N LEU A 545 -15.15 5.57 49.80
CA LEU A 545 -16.27 5.99 50.65
C LEU A 545 -16.11 7.43 51.14
N ILE A 546 -14.93 7.79 51.64
CA ILE A 546 -14.62 9.16 52.10
C ILE A 546 -14.83 10.15 50.95
N ASN A 547 -14.35 9.84 49.74
CA ASN A 547 -14.51 10.72 48.58
C ASN A 547 -15.97 10.89 48.17
N LEU A 548 -16.76 9.82 48.15
CA LEU A 548 -18.18 9.87 47.81
C LEU A 548 -19.00 10.65 48.85
N VAL A 549 -18.76 10.40 50.14
CA VAL A 549 -19.48 11.08 51.22
C VAL A 549 -19.07 12.56 51.29
N ASN A 550 -17.78 12.88 51.15
CA ASN A 550 -17.32 14.28 51.10
C ASN A 550 -17.88 15.01 49.88
N ASN A 551 -18.03 14.36 48.73
CA ASN A 551 -18.73 14.94 47.58
C ASN A 551 -20.20 15.22 47.90
N ALA A 552 -20.91 14.28 48.54
CA ALA A 552 -22.30 14.50 48.95
C ALA A 552 -22.41 15.68 49.93
N VAL A 553 -21.55 15.76 50.96
CA VAL A 553 -21.50 16.88 51.91
C VAL A 553 -21.21 18.21 51.19
N LYS A 554 -20.25 18.23 50.25
CA LYS A 554 -19.83 19.45 49.55
C LYS A 554 -20.90 20.03 48.62
N TYR A 555 -21.63 19.16 47.91
CA TYR A 555 -22.55 19.57 46.84
C TYR A 555 -24.02 19.56 47.24
N THR A 556 -24.34 19.23 48.49
CA THR A 556 -25.70 19.32 49.03
C THR A 556 -25.84 20.48 50.02
N PRO A 557 -27.04 21.08 50.14
CA PRO A 557 -27.28 22.15 51.12
C PRO A 557 -27.25 21.62 52.56
N VAL A 558 -26.92 22.50 53.51
CA VAL A 558 -26.98 22.25 54.96
C VAL A 558 -28.34 21.66 55.35
N GLY A 559 -28.34 20.61 56.18
CA GLY A 559 -29.54 19.89 56.61
C GLY A 559 -30.03 18.81 55.64
N SER A 560 -29.33 18.58 54.52
CA SER A 560 -29.61 17.48 53.58
C SER A 560 -29.47 16.10 54.25
N ASN A 561 -30.12 15.10 53.65
CA ASN A 561 -30.07 13.70 54.05
C ASN A 561 -29.12 12.96 53.11
N ILE A 562 -28.09 12.33 53.69
CA ILE A 562 -27.16 11.46 52.99
C ILE A 562 -27.37 10.05 53.56
N ARG A 563 -27.75 9.10 52.71
CA ARG A 563 -27.99 7.71 53.11
C ARG A 563 -27.00 6.79 52.42
N ILE A 564 -26.31 6.00 53.22
CA ILE A 564 -25.37 4.97 52.79
C ILE A 564 -26.05 3.62 52.98
N THR A 565 -26.14 2.83 51.92
CA THR A 565 -26.67 1.47 52.00
C THR A 565 -25.70 0.46 51.45
N ALA A 566 -25.62 -0.72 52.07
CA ALA A 566 -24.87 -1.85 51.55
C ALA A 566 -25.81 -3.04 51.40
N ILE A 567 -25.98 -3.55 50.17
CA ILE A 567 -26.88 -4.66 49.90
C ILE A 567 -26.18 -5.76 49.09
N PRO A 568 -26.45 -7.05 49.36
CA PRO A 568 -25.94 -8.14 48.55
C PRO A 568 -26.68 -8.17 47.21
N ARG A 569 -25.92 -8.28 46.12
CA ARG A 569 -26.43 -8.43 44.76
C ARG A 569 -25.64 -9.52 44.03
N GLU A 570 -26.27 -10.67 43.86
CA GLU A 570 -25.65 -11.88 43.29
C GLU A 570 -24.37 -12.27 44.05
N ASN A 571 -23.18 -12.10 43.45
CA ASN A 571 -21.88 -12.41 44.05
C ASN A 571 -21.08 -11.15 44.44
N MET A 572 -21.75 -10.00 44.50
CA MET A 572 -21.13 -8.70 44.79
C MET A 572 -21.90 -7.99 45.91
N ALA A 573 -21.21 -7.20 46.72
CA ALA A 573 -21.81 -6.19 47.59
C ALA A 573 -21.98 -4.91 46.78
N GLU A 574 -23.20 -4.39 46.67
CA GLU A 574 -23.50 -3.09 46.07
C GLU A 574 -23.61 -2.07 47.21
N ILE A 575 -22.68 -1.10 47.23
CA ILE A 575 -22.67 0.00 48.19
C ILE A 575 -23.16 1.25 47.48
N CYS A 576 -24.16 1.91 48.04
CA CYS A 576 -24.79 3.10 47.50
C CYS A 576 -24.66 4.28 48.47
N VAL A 577 -24.17 5.41 47.98
CA VAL A 577 -24.22 6.71 48.66
C VAL A 577 -25.26 7.55 47.93
N SER A 578 -26.37 7.80 48.62
CA SER A 578 -27.50 8.58 48.11
C SER A 578 -27.62 9.91 48.83
N ASP A 579 -27.85 10.98 48.10
CA ASP A 579 -28.08 12.32 48.63
C ASP A 579 -29.41 12.89 48.13
N ASN A 580 -29.94 13.89 48.82
CA ASN A 580 -31.11 14.66 48.37
C ASN A 580 -30.71 16.08 47.92
N GLY A 581 -29.58 16.23 47.26
CA GLY A 581 -29.09 17.49 46.71
C GLY A 581 -29.81 17.96 45.43
N PRO A 582 -29.23 18.93 44.71
CA PRO A 582 -29.80 19.48 43.47
C PRO A 582 -29.73 18.52 42.27
N GLY A 583 -29.01 17.39 42.39
CA GLY A 583 -28.81 16.44 41.31
C GLY A 583 -27.73 16.86 40.30
N ILE A 584 -27.45 15.97 39.33
CA ILE A 584 -26.50 16.21 38.23
C ILE A 584 -27.27 16.22 36.90
N PRO A 585 -27.12 17.24 36.04
CA PRO A 585 -27.76 17.27 34.72
C PRO A 585 -27.35 16.07 33.85
N ASN A 586 -28.28 15.51 33.08
CA ASN A 586 -28.05 14.31 32.24
C ASN A 586 -26.84 14.46 31.29
N GLU A 587 -26.62 15.64 30.72
CA GLU A 587 -25.49 15.92 29.81
C GLU A 587 -24.11 15.75 30.48
N LEU A 588 -24.04 15.96 31.80
CA LEU A 588 -22.80 15.91 32.56
C LEU A 588 -22.53 14.51 33.13
N LYS A 589 -23.54 13.63 33.23
CA LYS A 589 -23.43 12.31 33.88
C LYS A 589 -22.45 11.35 33.22
N GLU A 590 -22.29 11.42 31.90
CA GLU A 590 -21.27 10.60 31.21
C GLU A 590 -19.85 11.11 31.46
N HIS A 591 -19.71 12.41 31.74
CA HIS A 591 -18.41 13.08 31.87
C HIS A 591 -17.93 13.20 33.33
N VAL A 592 -18.78 12.97 34.35
CA VAL A 592 -18.40 13.14 35.77
C VAL A 592 -17.28 12.22 36.24
N PHE A 593 -17.05 11.11 35.54
CA PHE A 593 -15.97 10.17 35.85
C PHE A 593 -14.68 10.48 35.07
N GLU A 594 -14.74 11.35 34.06
CA GLU A 594 -13.55 11.77 33.31
C GLU A 594 -12.60 12.55 34.20
N MET A 595 -11.30 12.31 34.03
CA MET A 595 -10.27 13.05 34.76
C MET A 595 -10.41 14.55 34.46
N PHE A 596 -10.35 15.37 35.52
CA PHE A 596 -10.40 16.84 35.45
C PHE A 596 -11.76 17.45 35.09
N PHE A 597 -12.82 16.64 35.02
CA PHE A 597 -14.15 17.17 34.83
C PHE A 597 -14.67 17.83 36.12
N THR A 598 -15.10 19.09 36.02
CA THR A 598 -15.78 19.81 37.10
C THR A 598 -17.10 20.35 36.57
N GLY A 599 -18.22 19.95 37.18
CA GLY A 599 -19.52 20.51 36.85
C GLY A 599 -19.52 22.00 37.18
N GLY A 600 -19.62 22.86 36.17
CA GLY A 600 -19.44 24.32 36.25
C GLY A 600 -20.49 25.09 37.06
N ASN A 601 -20.85 24.63 38.25
CA ASN A 601 -21.83 25.30 39.12
C ASN A 601 -21.20 26.46 39.91
N PRO A 602 -21.91 27.59 40.09
CA PRO A 602 -21.37 28.84 40.62
C PRO A 602 -21.51 28.95 42.15
N ILE A 603 -21.26 27.87 42.90
CA ILE A 603 -21.10 27.94 44.35
C ILE A 603 -19.64 28.31 44.61
N GLY A 604 -19.36 29.41 45.31
CA GLY A 604 -18.03 30.06 45.39
C GLY A 604 -16.83 29.18 45.79
N ASP A 605 -17.06 27.97 46.29
CA ASP A 605 -16.06 26.98 46.72
C ASP A 605 -15.81 25.84 45.69
N SER A 606 -16.51 25.86 44.54
CA SER A 606 -16.33 24.89 43.45
C SER A 606 -15.02 25.09 42.67
N ARG A 607 -14.34 26.23 42.84
CA ARG A 607 -13.02 26.50 42.26
C ARG A 607 -11.88 25.65 42.84
N ARG A 608 -12.11 24.95 43.96
CA ARG A 608 -11.10 24.14 44.66
C ARG A 608 -11.18 22.63 44.39
N SER A 609 -11.93 22.14 43.39
CA SER A 609 -11.95 20.70 43.07
C SER A 609 -11.32 20.40 41.73
N LEU A 610 -10.35 19.49 41.70
CA LEU A 610 -9.64 19.04 40.51
C LEU A 610 -10.43 18.11 39.58
N GLY A 611 -11.63 17.67 39.95
CA GLY A 611 -12.33 16.61 39.23
C GLY A 611 -11.64 15.23 39.27
N LEU A 612 -10.67 15.02 40.17
CA LEU A 612 -9.92 13.77 40.28
C LEU A 612 -10.53 12.75 41.25
N GLY A 613 -11.39 13.20 42.17
CA GLY A 613 -11.95 12.33 43.23
C GLY A 613 -12.81 11.19 42.67
N LEU A 614 -13.73 11.49 41.75
CA LEU A 614 -14.60 10.47 41.15
C LEU A 614 -13.84 9.53 40.21
N THR A 615 -12.85 10.03 39.45
CA THR A 615 -12.00 9.17 38.62
C THR A 615 -11.14 8.24 39.46
N LEU A 616 -10.60 8.71 40.60
CA LEU A 616 -9.89 7.86 41.54
C LEU A 616 -10.82 6.77 42.09
N CYS A 617 -12.04 7.13 42.48
CA CYS A 617 -13.03 6.15 42.95
C CYS A 617 -13.29 5.07 41.89
N GLN A 618 -13.52 5.47 40.63
CA GLN A 618 -13.76 4.55 39.54
C GLN A 618 -12.54 3.64 39.28
N THR A 619 -11.32 4.20 39.32
CA THR A 619 -10.08 3.44 39.10
C THR A 619 -9.87 2.39 40.21
N ILE A 620 -10.09 2.77 41.47
CA ILE A 620 -9.99 1.86 42.62
C ILE A 620 -11.03 0.73 42.50
N VAL A 621 -12.29 1.07 42.21
CA VAL A 621 -13.38 0.09 42.08
C VAL A 621 -13.11 -0.89 40.94
N HIS A 622 -12.68 -0.41 39.77
CA HIS A 622 -12.31 -1.29 38.66
C HIS A 622 -11.11 -2.18 38.98
N ALA A 623 -10.11 -1.69 39.73
CA ALA A 623 -9.00 -2.51 40.19
C ALA A 623 -9.46 -3.65 41.11
N HIS A 624 -10.58 -3.47 41.82
CA HIS A 624 -11.25 -4.50 42.64
C HIS A 624 -12.26 -5.36 41.86
N HIS A 625 -12.25 -5.30 40.52
CA HIS A 625 -13.23 -5.98 39.65
C HIS A 625 -14.68 -5.54 39.87
N GLY A 626 -14.88 -4.33 40.40
CA GLY A 626 -16.18 -3.69 40.57
C GLY A 626 -16.56 -2.80 39.40
N GLU A 627 -17.80 -2.33 39.44
CA GLU A 627 -18.35 -1.32 38.55
C GLU A 627 -18.91 -0.16 39.39
N MET A 628 -18.85 1.06 38.85
CA MET A 628 -19.36 2.27 39.49
C MET A 628 -20.45 2.90 38.62
N THR A 629 -21.60 3.22 39.18
CA THR A 629 -22.73 3.82 38.44
C THR A 629 -23.33 5.01 39.17
N LEU A 630 -23.89 5.94 38.39
CA LEU A 630 -24.57 7.14 38.87
C LEU A 630 -26.02 7.15 38.39
N LYS A 631 -26.97 7.33 39.31
CA LYS A 631 -28.42 7.45 39.04
C LYS A 631 -29.00 8.66 39.75
N ASP A 632 -30.18 9.11 39.31
CA ASP A 632 -30.94 10.14 40.03
C ASP A 632 -31.61 9.56 41.27
N ASN A 633 -31.67 10.35 42.34
CA ASN A 633 -32.48 10.04 43.51
C ASN A 633 -33.87 10.68 43.39
N SER A 634 -34.91 10.00 43.91
CA SER A 634 -36.29 10.49 43.92
C SER A 634 -36.68 10.97 45.33
N PRO A 635 -37.25 12.17 45.53
CA PRO A 635 -37.73 13.14 44.52
C PRO A 635 -36.66 14.07 43.91
N HIS A 636 -35.46 14.18 44.50
CA HIS A 636 -34.31 14.90 43.95
C HIS A 636 -32.99 14.39 44.58
N GLY A 637 -31.86 14.57 43.87
CA GLY A 637 -30.51 14.21 44.34
C GLY A 637 -29.80 13.17 43.46
N CYS A 638 -28.68 12.61 43.95
CA CYS A 638 -27.93 11.58 43.22
C CYS A 638 -27.78 10.28 44.03
N ILE A 639 -27.54 9.18 43.32
CA ILE A 639 -27.16 7.89 43.89
C ILE A 639 -25.88 7.45 43.19
N PHE A 640 -24.77 7.50 43.91
CA PHE A 640 -23.51 6.88 43.50
C PHE A 640 -23.48 5.46 44.05
N SER A 641 -23.32 4.47 43.18
CA SER A 641 -23.24 3.07 43.57
C SER A 641 -21.94 2.45 43.05
N PHE A 642 -21.34 1.56 43.83
CA PHE A 642 -20.22 0.75 43.38
C PHE A 642 -20.33 -0.68 43.91
N THR A 643 -19.75 -1.63 43.17
CA THR A 643 -19.78 -3.05 43.51
C THR A 643 -18.41 -3.57 43.97
N ILE A 644 -18.40 -4.49 44.91
CA ILE A 644 -17.19 -5.22 45.36
C ILE A 644 -17.49 -6.72 45.43
N PRO A 645 -16.57 -7.62 45.05
CA PRO A 645 -16.76 -9.06 45.20
C PRO A 645 -17.03 -9.48 46.65
N LEU A 646 -18.12 -10.22 46.86
CA LEU A 646 -18.36 -10.90 48.13
C LEU A 646 -17.37 -12.05 48.29
N SER A 647 -16.96 -12.29 49.53
CA SER A 647 -16.21 -13.49 49.88
C SER A 647 -17.18 -14.55 50.39
N GLU A 648 -17.01 -15.80 49.94
CA GLU A 648 -17.83 -16.90 50.44
C GLU A 648 -17.57 -17.10 51.94
N VAL A 649 -18.62 -17.00 52.74
CA VAL A 649 -18.54 -17.31 54.17
C VAL A 649 -18.34 -18.82 54.33
N ASN A 650 -17.10 -19.28 54.35
CA ASN A 650 -16.79 -20.61 54.89
C ASN A 650 -16.96 -20.54 56.41
N LEU A 651 -18.19 -20.80 56.88
CA LEU A 651 -18.47 -21.16 58.26
C LEU A 651 -17.73 -22.49 58.53
N ASN A 652 -16.48 -22.40 58.99
CA ASN A 652 -15.85 -23.54 59.64
C ASN A 652 -16.53 -23.69 61.01
N GLU A 653 -17.47 -24.63 61.12
CA GLU A 653 -17.93 -25.20 62.41
C GLU A 653 -16.78 -25.89 63.17
#